data_AF-A0A6J5UPT9-F1
#
_entry.id   AF-A0A6J5UPT9-F1
#
_cell.length_a   1.000
_cell.length_b   1.000
_cell.length_c   1.000
_cell.angle_alpha   90.00
_cell.angle_beta   90.00
_cell.angle_gamma   90.00
#
_symmetry.space_group_name_H-M   'P 1'
#
loop_
_entity.id
_entity.type
_entity.pdbx_description
1 polymer ?
#
loop_
_entity_poly.entity_id
_entity_poly.type
_entity_poly.pdbx_seq_one_letter_code
_entity_poly.pdbx_strand_id
1 'polypeptide(L)'
;MVAEDGKSFVKRDTLKKIEAKIQSLWKEHDVYRAKSREKPPKPGEKFFGNFPFPYMNGFLHLGHAFSLSKLEFSARYHRLRGANVLFPFGFHGTGMPIKASADKIAQEIQQFGHPPIFPINEEDPVNQEEVEDANAGAPLETKFKGKKSKAASKSSGQAYQWEIMRSLGLSDSEIFKFCEPSEWLSFFPPLAMEDLKAFGLACDWSRSFITTDRNPYFDKFVRWLMRKLKDEDKIVKAKRYTIYSPMDGQPCADHDRAIGEGVQPQEYTIIKMEVAIPFPSKLGVLEGRKVFLAAATLRPETMYGQTNAWVLPNGRYGAFEVNETDVFILTQRAARNLAYQGFSRIPEKPSCLIELTGYDLIGLPLKSPLARHQIIYALPMLTIVADKGTGIVTSVPGDAPDDYMALHDLKSKPAFRNKYGVKDEWVMPFEIVPIINVPEFGDKAAEKVCGDLKIKSLNEKEKLAEAKRLTYLKGFTEGTLLVGEFAGRRVQEAKSWIRSKLMEEGNAIMYSEPEKHVVSRSGDECVVAQTEQWYISYGEPEWKKLAEECLSSMNLYSEVTRHGFEHTLSWLNQWACSRSFGLGTRIPWDEKYLVESLSDSTLYMAYYTVAHFLHDGDMYGDSNTSGVIPEQMTDECLVRISSRII
;
A
#
# COMPACT_ATOMS: atom_id res chain seq x y z
N MET A 1 -34.09 -34.91 19.93
CA MET A 1 -34.84 -33.69 20.32
C MET A 1 -34.58 -33.44 21.80
N VAL A 2 -33.58 -32.64 22.12
CA VAL A 2 -33.42 -32.08 23.47
C VAL A 2 -33.93 -30.65 23.35
N ALA A 3 -35.09 -30.38 23.95
CA ALA A 3 -35.67 -29.05 24.01
C ALA A 3 -34.77 -28.17 24.90
N GLU A 4 -34.24 -27.09 24.35
CA GLU A 4 -33.66 -26.01 25.15
C GLU A 4 -34.80 -25.31 25.89
N ASP A 5 -34.94 -25.67 27.17
CA ASP A 5 -35.84 -25.02 28.11
C ASP A 5 -35.21 -23.71 28.63
N GLY A 6 -35.99 -22.62 28.67
CA GLY A 6 -35.86 -21.66 29.78
C GLY A 6 -35.23 -20.27 29.60
N LYS A 7 -35.29 -19.60 28.44
CA LYS A 7 -35.16 -18.11 28.41
C LYS A 7 -36.44 -17.45 27.92
N SER A 8 -37.16 -16.81 28.84
CA SER A 8 -38.30 -15.95 28.48
C SER A 8 -37.83 -14.70 27.75
N PHE A 9 -38.12 -14.61 26.45
CA PHE A 9 -37.80 -13.45 25.62
C PHE A 9 -38.88 -12.36 25.63
N VAL A 10 -39.89 -12.48 26.50
CA VAL A 10 -41.06 -11.59 26.54
C VAL A 10 -40.68 -10.11 26.62
N LYS A 11 -39.65 -9.75 27.41
CA LYS A 11 -39.16 -8.36 27.51
C LYS A 11 -38.55 -7.87 26.19
N ARG A 12 -37.68 -8.68 25.57
CA ARG A 12 -37.06 -8.37 24.27
C ARG A 12 -38.15 -8.23 23.19
N ASP A 13 -39.08 -9.17 23.14
CA ASP A 13 -40.13 -9.19 22.12
C ASP A 13 -41.11 -8.02 22.31
N THR A 14 -41.34 -7.58 23.54
CA THR A 14 -42.09 -6.35 23.84
C THR A 14 -41.36 -5.11 23.32
N LEU A 15 -40.04 -5.01 23.54
CA LEU A 15 -39.23 -3.91 22.98
C LEU A 15 -39.29 -3.89 21.45
N LYS A 16 -39.10 -5.04 20.79
CA LYS A 16 -39.20 -5.15 19.32
C LYS A 16 -40.56 -4.71 18.78
N LYS A 17 -41.66 -5.01 19.48
CA LYS A 17 -43.01 -4.55 19.12
C LYS A 17 -43.15 -3.02 19.23
N ILE A 18 -42.57 -2.43 20.29
CA ILE A 18 -42.56 -0.97 20.47
C ILE A 18 -41.72 -0.31 19.38
N GLU A 19 -40.51 -0.83 19.11
CA GLU A 19 -39.61 -0.35 18.06
C GLU A 19 -40.32 -0.31 16.70
N ALA A 20 -40.90 -1.43 16.27
CA ALA A 20 -41.61 -1.51 14.99
C ALA A 20 -42.77 -0.51 14.90
N LYS A 21 -43.56 -0.36 15.98
CA LYS A 21 -44.66 0.61 16.03
C LYS A 21 -44.15 2.05 15.88
N ILE A 22 -43.12 2.42 16.63
CA ILE A 22 -42.59 3.78 16.62
C ILE A 22 -41.88 4.10 15.30
N GLN A 23 -41.14 3.15 14.73
CA GLN A 23 -40.50 3.31 13.43
C GLN A 23 -41.52 3.52 12.30
N SER A 24 -42.65 2.82 12.35
CA SER A 24 -43.76 3.04 11.40
C SER A 24 -44.31 4.46 11.50
N LEU A 25 -44.50 4.99 12.72
CA LEU A 25 -44.95 6.36 12.93
C LEU A 25 -43.94 7.40 12.44
N TRP A 26 -42.64 7.16 12.67
CA TRP A 26 -41.59 8.05 12.16
C TRP A 26 -41.58 8.12 10.62
N LYS A 27 -41.80 6.98 9.95
CA LYS A 27 -41.92 6.91 8.50
C LYS A 27 -43.17 7.61 7.99
N GLU A 28 -44.32 7.35 8.60
CA GLU A 28 -45.61 7.95 8.22
C GLU A 28 -45.59 9.48 8.29
N HIS A 29 -44.95 10.03 9.33
CA HIS A 29 -44.89 11.48 9.56
C HIS A 29 -43.62 12.15 9.04
N ASP A 30 -42.73 11.41 8.36
CA ASP A 30 -41.47 11.90 7.78
C ASP A 30 -40.65 12.78 8.75
N VAL A 31 -40.59 12.36 10.02
CA VAL A 31 -40.13 13.22 11.13
C VAL A 31 -38.65 13.61 11.07
N TYR A 32 -37.88 12.90 10.23
CA TYR A 32 -36.45 13.10 10.07
C TYR A 32 -36.07 13.97 8.87
N ARG A 33 -37.02 14.32 7.98
CA ARG A 33 -36.75 15.20 6.84
C ARG A 33 -36.34 16.59 7.30
N ALA A 34 -35.17 17.02 6.85
CA ALA A 34 -34.65 18.34 7.19
C ALA A 34 -35.41 19.44 6.42
N LYS A 35 -35.74 20.54 7.10
CA LYS A 35 -36.47 21.66 6.47
C LYS A 35 -35.50 22.61 5.77
N SER A 36 -35.78 22.98 4.52
CA SER A 36 -35.08 24.11 3.89
C SER A 36 -35.49 25.42 4.57
N ARG A 37 -34.59 26.41 4.56
CA ARG A 37 -34.83 27.74 5.15
C ARG A 37 -34.48 28.82 4.13
N GLU A 38 -35.29 29.88 4.09
CA GLU A 38 -35.04 31.03 3.22
C GLU A 38 -33.83 31.86 3.64
N LYS A 39 -33.52 31.86 4.94
CA LYS A 39 -32.39 32.62 5.52
C LYS A 39 -31.34 31.66 6.08
N PRO A 40 -30.04 32.04 6.01
CA PRO A 40 -28.98 31.28 6.66
C PRO A 40 -29.28 31.07 8.16
N PRO A 41 -29.08 29.86 8.69
CA PRO A 41 -29.36 29.58 10.10
C PRO A 41 -28.36 30.31 11.00
N LYS A 42 -28.85 30.82 12.14
CA LYS A 42 -27.97 31.37 13.19
C LYS A 42 -27.19 30.23 13.88
N PRO A 43 -26.09 30.53 14.59
CA PRO A 43 -25.35 29.53 15.35
C PRO A 43 -26.27 28.72 16.27
N GLY A 44 -26.19 27.38 16.18
CA GLY A 44 -27.01 26.45 16.96
C GLY A 44 -28.40 26.14 16.37
N GLU A 45 -28.86 26.85 15.34
CA GLU A 45 -30.18 26.58 14.72
C GLU A 45 -30.16 25.44 13.70
N LYS A 46 -28.97 25.04 13.22
CA LYS A 46 -28.78 23.85 12.38
C LYS A 46 -27.75 22.91 12.99
N PHE A 47 -27.88 21.63 12.66
CA PHE A 47 -26.83 20.63 12.85
C PHE A 47 -26.78 19.76 11.60
N PHE A 48 -25.62 19.73 10.94
CA PHE A 48 -25.39 18.88 9.78
C PHE A 48 -24.34 17.84 10.13
N GLY A 49 -24.78 16.60 10.29
CA GLY A 49 -23.92 15.49 10.69
C GLY A 49 -23.75 14.49 9.58
N ASN A 50 -22.52 14.05 9.34
CA ASN A 50 -22.18 13.10 8.26
C ASN A 50 -21.45 11.89 8.83
N PHE A 51 -21.85 10.71 8.39
CA PHE A 51 -21.10 9.48 8.62
C PHE A 51 -20.43 9.10 7.29
N PRO A 52 -19.12 8.76 7.28
CA PRO A 52 -18.48 8.20 6.09
C PRO A 52 -19.27 7.03 5.55
N PHE A 53 -19.87 7.20 4.36
CA PHE A 53 -20.66 6.16 3.73
C PHE A 53 -19.89 4.81 3.63
N PRO A 54 -20.48 3.69 4.09
CA PRO A 54 -19.77 2.42 4.11
C PRO A 54 -19.68 1.80 2.71
N TYR A 55 -18.66 0.96 2.49
CA TYR A 55 -18.52 0.17 1.27
C TYR A 55 -19.60 -0.92 1.17
N MET A 56 -20.14 -1.11 -0.03
CA MET A 56 -21.27 -2.01 -0.33
C MET A 56 -20.84 -3.41 -0.82
N ASN A 57 -19.76 -3.95 -0.25
CA ASN A 57 -19.26 -5.29 -0.55
C ASN A 57 -19.72 -6.35 0.46
N GLY A 58 -20.74 -6.07 1.25
CA GLY A 58 -21.27 -6.97 2.28
C GLY A 58 -22.23 -6.28 3.26
N PHE A 59 -22.72 -7.04 4.24
CA PHE A 59 -23.57 -6.51 5.31
C PHE A 59 -22.83 -5.57 6.26
N LEU A 60 -23.56 -4.60 6.82
CA LEU A 60 -23.02 -3.73 7.86
C LEU A 60 -22.84 -4.52 9.17
N HIS A 61 -21.62 -4.53 9.70
CA HIS A 61 -21.32 -5.17 10.98
C HIS A 61 -21.40 -4.20 12.17
N LEU A 62 -21.34 -4.73 13.40
CA LEU A 62 -21.46 -3.95 14.65
C LEU A 62 -20.44 -2.82 14.81
N GLY A 63 -19.25 -2.91 14.19
CA GLY A 63 -18.29 -1.79 14.16
C GLY A 63 -18.80 -0.55 13.43
N HIS A 64 -19.63 -0.71 12.40
CA HIS A 64 -20.31 0.40 11.72
C HIS A 64 -21.35 1.00 12.67
N ALA A 65 -22.17 0.18 13.31
CA ALA A 65 -23.16 0.64 14.29
C ALA A 65 -22.50 1.40 15.45
N PHE A 66 -21.37 0.92 15.98
CA PHE A 66 -20.60 1.62 17.02
C PHE A 66 -20.14 3.00 16.57
N SER A 67 -19.56 3.11 15.37
CA SER A 67 -19.04 4.37 14.84
C SER A 67 -20.17 5.36 14.52
N LEU A 68 -21.21 4.86 13.85
CA LEU A 68 -22.43 5.60 13.50
C LEU A 68 -23.20 6.10 14.73
N SER A 69 -23.22 5.33 15.82
CA SER A 69 -23.96 5.68 17.04
C SER A 69 -23.58 7.05 17.60
N LYS A 70 -22.33 7.48 17.43
CA LYS A 70 -21.86 8.79 17.89
C LYS A 70 -22.62 9.93 17.21
N LEU A 71 -22.83 9.78 15.91
CA LEU A 71 -23.57 10.76 15.13
C LEU A 71 -25.07 10.68 15.40
N GLU A 72 -25.62 9.47 15.51
CA GLU A 72 -27.03 9.24 15.85
C GLU A 72 -27.41 9.91 17.19
N PHE A 73 -26.59 9.72 18.23
CA PHE A 73 -26.83 10.34 19.54
C PHE A 73 -26.72 11.87 19.48
N SER A 74 -25.75 12.38 18.73
CA SER A 74 -25.56 13.82 18.52
C SER A 74 -26.76 14.43 17.77
N ALA A 75 -27.22 13.79 16.70
CA ALA A 75 -28.36 14.22 15.91
C ALA A 75 -29.63 14.32 16.76
N ARG A 76 -29.91 13.33 17.62
CA ARG A 76 -31.05 13.38 18.54
C ARG A 76 -30.92 14.47 19.59
N TYR A 77 -29.74 14.62 20.20
CA TYR A 77 -29.46 15.68 21.17
C TYR A 77 -29.69 17.07 20.57
N HIS A 78 -29.18 17.32 19.36
CA HIS A 78 -29.38 18.60 18.67
C HIS A 78 -30.84 18.84 18.30
N ARG A 79 -31.59 17.80 17.93
CA ARG A 79 -33.04 17.91 17.66
C ARG A 79 -33.80 18.30 18.93
N LEU A 80 -33.46 17.73 20.09
CA LEU A 80 -34.04 18.12 21.39
C LEU A 80 -33.73 19.56 21.77
N ARG A 81 -32.58 20.09 21.33
CA ARG A 81 -32.21 21.51 21.51
C ARG A 81 -32.89 22.46 20.52
N GLY A 82 -33.78 21.96 19.67
CA GLY A 82 -34.52 22.77 18.69
C GLY A 82 -33.75 23.05 17.39
N ALA A 83 -32.58 22.42 17.17
CA ALA A 83 -31.87 22.57 15.91
C ALA A 83 -32.59 21.86 14.77
N ASN A 84 -32.53 22.44 13.57
CA ASN A 84 -32.89 21.76 12.33
C ASN A 84 -31.76 20.79 11.96
N VAL A 85 -32.00 19.51 12.20
CA VAL A 85 -31.00 18.45 12.03
C VAL A 85 -31.09 17.85 10.64
N LEU A 86 -29.99 17.91 9.89
CA LEU A 86 -29.77 17.14 8.69
C LEU A 86 -28.79 16.01 9.01
N PHE A 87 -29.28 14.78 8.92
CA PHE A 87 -28.47 13.57 9.00
C PHE A 87 -28.82 12.68 7.79
N PRO A 88 -28.05 12.76 6.69
CA PRO A 88 -28.25 11.93 5.52
C PRO A 88 -27.35 10.69 5.57
N PHE A 89 -27.59 9.73 4.68
CA PHE A 89 -26.79 8.52 4.57
C PHE A 89 -26.69 8.05 3.12
N GLY A 90 -25.48 7.73 2.66
CA GLY A 90 -25.20 7.24 1.30
C GLY A 90 -24.49 5.89 1.33
N PHE A 91 -24.27 5.30 0.16
CA PHE A 91 -23.76 3.94 0.01
C PHE A 91 -22.61 3.91 -1.00
N HIS A 92 -21.43 3.49 -0.56
CA HIS A 92 -20.20 3.59 -1.35
C HIS A 92 -20.00 2.34 -2.21
N GLY A 93 -20.27 2.45 -3.51
CA GLY A 93 -20.04 1.39 -4.51
C GLY A 93 -18.73 1.55 -5.30
N THR A 94 -18.09 2.72 -5.22
CA THR A 94 -16.83 3.01 -5.93
C THR A 94 -15.69 2.18 -5.36
N GLY A 95 -14.81 1.71 -6.24
CA GLY A 95 -13.61 0.97 -5.89
C GLY A 95 -13.59 -0.45 -6.44
N MET A 96 -12.57 -1.18 -6.03
CA MET A 96 -12.24 -2.51 -6.54
C MET A 96 -12.80 -3.69 -5.74
N PRO A 97 -13.07 -3.61 -4.42
CA PRO A 97 -13.48 -4.80 -3.64
C PRO A 97 -14.67 -5.56 -4.23
N ILE A 98 -15.69 -4.84 -4.73
CA ILE A 98 -16.88 -5.45 -5.33
C ILE A 98 -16.51 -6.21 -6.61
N LYS A 99 -15.81 -5.54 -7.54
CA LYS A 99 -15.39 -6.15 -8.81
C LYS A 99 -14.47 -7.35 -8.58
N ALA A 100 -13.51 -7.22 -7.66
CA ALA A 100 -12.58 -8.31 -7.32
C ALA A 100 -13.30 -9.52 -6.70
N SER A 101 -14.28 -9.30 -5.82
CA SER A 101 -15.09 -10.39 -5.26
C SER A 101 -15.99 -11.03 -6.32
N ALA A 102 -16.53 -10.26 -7.26
CA ALA A 102 -17.31 -10.77 -8.37
C ALA A 102 -16.48 -11.66 -9.31
N ASP A 103 -15.30 -11.19 -9.70
CA ASP A 103 -14.37 -11.93 -10.55
C ASP A 103 -13.87 -13.20 -9.85
N LYS A 104 -13.67 -13.17 -8.51
CA LYS A 104 -13.30 -14.35 -7.74
C LYS A 104 -14.38 -15.43 -7.75
N ILE A 105 -15.67 -15.05 -7.64
CA ILE A 105 -16.77 -16.01 -7.78
C ILE A 105 -16.75 -16.64 -9.19
N ALA A 106 -16.55 -15.83 -10.23
CA ALA A 106 -16.46 -16.31 -11.60
C ALA A 106 -15.28 -17.28 -11.81
N GLN A 107 -14.11 -16.98 -11.24
CA GLN A 107 -12.93 -17.84 -11.28
C GLN A 107 -13.16 -19.16 -10.53
N GLU A 108 -13.77 -19.12 -9.35
CA GLU A 108 -14.11 -20.33 -8.57
C GLU A 108 -15.07 -21.23 -9.35
N ILE A 109 -16.07 -20.66 -10.03
CA ILE A 109 -16.96 -21.41 -10.91
C ILE A 109 -16.18 -22.07 -12.06
N GLN A 110 -15.27 -21.33 -12.69
CA GLN A 110 -14.48 -21.83 -13.80
C GLN A 110 -13.54 -22.97 -13.38
N GLN A 111 -12.96 -22.89 -12.18
CA GLN A 111 -11.99 -23.85 -11.69
C GLN A 111 -12.63 -25.09 -11.06
N PHE A 112 -13.75 -24.93 -10.34
CA PHE A 112 -14.32 -25.97 -9.48
C PHE A 112 -15.75 -26.41 -9.85
N GLY A 113 -16.34 -25.82 -10.90
CA GLY A 113 -17.69 -26.14 -11.38
C GLY A 113 -18.80 -25.24 -10.81
N HIS A 114 -20.06 -25.53 -11.15
CA HIS A 114 -21.23 -24.75 -10.74
C HIS A 114 -22.35 -25.66 -10.21
N PRO A 115 -22.60 -25.73 -8.88
CA PRO A 115 -21.85 -25.05 -7.82
C PRO A 115 -20.42 -25.60 -7.67
N PRO A 116 -19.46 -24.78 -7.21
CA PRO A 116 -18.07 -25.19 -7.07
C PRO A 116 -17.89 -26.24 -5.97
N ILE A 117 -17.06 -27.24 -6.26
CA ILE A 117 -16.66 -28.29 -5.31
C ILE A 117 -15.17 -28.10 -4.99
N PHE A 118 -14.89 -27.60 -3.80
CA PHE A 118 -13.54 -27.28 -3.38
C PHE A 118 -12.79 -28.52 -2.85
N PRO A 119 -11.46 -28.60 -3.05
CA PRO A 119 -10.65 -29.65 -2.46
C PRO A 119 -10.66 -29.55 -0.93
N ILE A 120 -10.81 -30.68 -0.25
CA ILE A 120 -10.72 -30.77 1.21
C ILE A 120 -9.25 -30.67 1.59
N ASN A 121 -8.85 -29.62 2.30
CA ASN A 121 -7.52 -29.53 2.88
C ASN A 121 -7.45 -30.45 4.11
N GLU A 122 -6.89 -31.65 3.94
CA GLU A 122 -6.50 -32.54 5.04
C GLU A 122 -5.08 -32.23 5.53
N GLU A 123 -4.80 -31.03 6.06
CA GLU A 123 -3.53 -30.80 6.78
C GLU A 123 -3.72 -29.97 8.07
N ASP A 124 -3.34 -30.65 9.15
CA ASP A 124 -2.85 -30.24 10.47
C ASP A 124 -3.79 -29.87 11.65
N PRO A 125 -3.79 -30.70 12.72
CA PRO A 125 -3.98 -30.25 14.09
C PRO A 125 -2.62 -29.79 14.64
N VAL A 126 -2.39 -28.48 14.80
CA VAL A 126 -1.18 -27.97 15.49
C VAL A 126 -1.51 -27.41 16.87
N ASN A 127 -0.74 -27.92 17.83
CA ASN A 127 -0.52 -27.42 19.18
C ASN A 127 -0.46 -25.90 19.27
N GLN A 128 -1.16 -25.36 20.28
CA GLN A 128 -0.97 -24.00 20.76
C GLN A 128 0.36 -23.90 21.51
N GLU A 129 1.39 -23.37 20.86
CA GLU A 129 2.47 -22.68 21.57
C GLU A 129 2.53 -21.23 21.08
N GLU A 130 2.28 -20.32 22.02
CA GLU A 130 2.31 -18.87 21.84
C GLU A 130 3.76 -18.41 21.60
N VAL A 131 4.01 -17.72 20.49
CA VAL A 131 5.22 -16.91 20.31
C VAL A 131 4.82 -15.46 20.54
N GLU A 132 5.23 -14.92 21.69
CA GLU A 132 5.10 -13.51 22.04
C GLU A 132 6.03 -12.66 21.16
N ASP A 133 5.47 -11.69 20.45
CA ASP A 133 6.21 -10.70 19.67
C ASP A 133 6.57 -9.51 20.59
N ALA A 134 7.82 -9.48 21.04
CA ALA A 134 8.38 -8.42 21.87
C ALA A 134 8.79 -7.24 20.98
N ASN A 135 7.86 -6.33 20.65
CA ASN A 135 8.16 -4.94 20.25
C ASN A 135 6.88 -4.08 20.08
N ALA A 136 6.09 -3.94 21.15
CA ALA A 136 5.08 -2.89 21.25
C ALA A 136 5.25 -2.15 22.58
N GLY A 137 5.54 -0.84 22.50
CA GLY A 137 5.60 0.05 23.64
C GLY A 137 4.31 0.00 24.47
N ALA A 138 4.47 0.03 25.78
CA ALA A 138 3.42 -0.20 26.77
C ALA A 138 2.19 0.72 26.60
N PRO A 139 0.96 0.17 26.53
CA PRO A 139 -0.26 0.91 26.80
C PRO A 139 -0.66 0.80 28.28
N LEU A 140 -0.98 1.96 28.87
CA LEU A 140 -1.55 2.12 30.21
C LEU A 140 -2.78 1.21 30.45
N GLU A 141 -2.81 0.59 31.62
CA GLU A 141 -3.85 -0.32 32.07
C GLU A 141 -5.25 0.32 32.07
N THR A 142 -6.15 -0.22 31.25
CA THR A 142 -7.61 -0.08 31.47
C THR A 142 -8.27 -1.46 31.30
N LYS A 143 -8.91 -1.94 32.37
CA LYS A 143 -9.54 -3.27 32.48
C LYS A 143 -10.83 -3.36 31.66
N PHE A 144 -10.75 -3.75 30.38
CA PHE A 144 -11.88 -4.31 29.63
C PHE A 144 -11.37 -5.27 28.53
N LYS A 145 -11.40 -6.59 28.79
CA LYS A 145 -11.13 -7.64 27.77
C LYS A 145 -12.42 -7.97 27.02
N GLY A 146 -12.63 -7.35 25.86
CA GLY A 146 -13.61 -7.80 24.86
C GLY A 146 -12.95 -8.73 23.84
N LYS A 147 -13.56 -9.88 23.55
CA LYS A 147 -13.10 -10.81 22.49
C LYS A 147 -13.12 -10.10 21.13
N LYS A 148 -11.94 -9.85 20.56
CA LYS A 148 -11.73 -9.26 19.23
C LYS A 148 -12.17 -10.25 18.14
N SER A 149 -13.40 -10.14 17.62
CA SER A 149 -13.95 -11.07 16.61
C SER A 149 -13.61 -10.74 15.14
N LYS A 150 -12.53 -9.99 14.87
CA LYS A 150 -12.14 -9.66 13.49
C LYS A 150 -10.75 -10.13 13.05
N ALA A 151 -9.93 -10.60 13.99
CA ALA A 151 -8.62 -11.19 13.69
C ALA A 151 -8.68 -12.72 13.60
N ALA A 152 -9.65 -13.37 14.25
CA ALA A 152 -9.75 -14.83 14.33
C ALA A 152 -10.37 -15.51 13.10
N SER A 153 -10.94 -14.77 12.14
CA SER A 153 -11.50 -15.35 10.91
C SER A 153 -10.60 -15.19 9.68
N LYS A 154 -9.40 -14.61 9.83
CA LYS A 154 -8.39 -14.50 8.76
C LYS A 154 -7.15 -15.37 9.03
N SER A 155 -7.13 -16.17 10.10
CA SER A 155 -6.03 -17.08 10.45
C SER A 155 -6.43 -18.56 10.42
N SER A 156 -7.54 -18.90 9.78
CA SER A 156 -7.89 -20.26 9.37
C SER A 156 -7.91 -20.29 7.84
N GLY A 157 -7.42 -21.36 7.21
CA GLY A 157 -7.16 -21.49 5.76
C GLY A 157 -8.14 -20.77 4.83
N GLN A 158 -7.62 -20.22 3.72
CA GLN A 158 -8.36 -19.37 2.77
C GLN A 158 -9.78 -19.88 2.49
N ALA A 159 -10.79 -19.26 3.08
CA ALA A 159 -12.19 -19.53 2.72
C ALA A 159 -12.45 -19.01 1.30
N TYR A 160 -13.10 -19.84 0.47
CA TYR A 160 -13.49 -19.47 -0.88
C TYR A 160 -14.61 -18.41 -0.84
N GLN A 161 -14.67 -17.54 -1.85
CA GLN A 161 -15.66 -16.48 -1.90
C GLN A 161 -17.07 -17.05 -1.98
N TRP A 162 -17.28 -18.14 -2.72
CA TRP A 162 -18.55 -18.87 -2.76
C TRP A 162 -19.03 -19.32 -1.36
N GLU A 163 -18.13 -19.86 -0.54
CA GLU A 163 -18.46 -20.30 0.83
C GLU A 163 -18.82 -19.13 1.73
N ILE A 164 -18.13 -18.00 1.58
CA ILE A 164 -18.48 -16.77 2.28
C ILE A 164 -19.90 -16.34 1.90
N MET A 165 -20.24 -16.34 0.61
CA MET A 165 -21.59 -15.96 0.16
C MET A 165 -22.67 -16.93 0.67
N ARG A 166 -22.39 -18.24 0.71
CA ARG A 166 -23.29 -19.23 1.37
C ARG A 166 -23.47 -18.95 2.86
N SER A 167 -22.40 -18.56 3.57
CA SER A 167 -22.48 -18.24 5.00
C SER A 167 -23.35 -17.02 5.31
N LEU A 168 -23.59 -16.17 4.31
CA LEU A 168 -24.54 -15.05 4.37
C LEU A 168 -26.00 -15.49 4.18
N GLY A 169 -26.25 -16.79 3.96
CA GLY A 169 -27.59 -17.36 3.76
C GLY A 169 -28.08 -17.32 2.32
N LEU A 170 -27.22 -17.02 1.35
CA LEU A 170 -27.56 -17.03 -0.08
C LEU A 170 -27.58 -18.47 -0.64
N SER A 171 -28.57 -18.75 -1.48
CA SER A 171 -28.63 -20.00 -2.25
C SER A 171 -27.62 -20.01 -3.40
N ASP A 172 -27.20 -21.19 -3.84
CA ASP A 172 -26.27 -21.34 -4.96
C ASP A 172 -26.72 -20.62 -6.24
N SER A 173 -28.03 -20.63 -6.52
CA SER A 173 -28.63 -19.91 -7.66
C SER A 173 -28.55 -18.39 -7.53
N GLU A 174 -28.54 -17.85 -6.31
CA GLU A 174 -28.39 -16.42 -6.07
C GLU A 174 -26.91 -16.02 -6.17
N ILE A 175 -26.00 -16.82 -5.59
CA ILE A 175 -24.56 -16.54 -5.57
C ILE A 175 -24.01 -16.38 -6.99
N PHE A 176 -24.48 -17.18 -7.95
CA PHE A 176 -24.08 -17.06 -9.36
C PHE A 176 -24.23 -15.63 -9.92
N LYS A 177 -25.31 -14.92 -9.56
CA LYS A 177 -25.56 -13.56 -10.06
C LYS A 177 -24.50 -12.55 -9.60
N PHE A 178 -23.84 -12.83 -8.47
CA PHE A 178 -22.77 -11.98 -7.94
C PHE A 178 -21.46 -12.08 -8.73
N CYS A 179 -21.37 -12.89 -9.80
CA CYS A 179 -20.32 -12.73 -10.81
C CYS A 179 -20.41 -11.36 -11.51
N GLU A 180 -21.60 -10.77 -11.56
CA GLU A 180 -21.82 -9.43 -12.08
C GLU A 180 -21.73 -8.39 -10.97
N PRO A 181 -20.79 -7.42 -11.03
CA PRO A 181 -20.63 -6.39 -10.01
C PRO A 181 -21.90 -5.56 -9.76
N SER A 182 -22.75 -5.39 -10.77
CA SER A 182 -24.03 -4.66 -10.64
C SER A 182 -25.01 -5.34 -9.70
N GLU A 183 -24.93 -6.67 -9.53
CA GLU A 183 -25.78 -7.40 -8.58
C GLU A 183 -25.48 -6.98 -7.14
N TRP A 184 -24.19 -6.78 -6.81
CA TRP A 184 -23.77 -6.30 -5.48
C TRP A 184 -24.38 -4.93 -5.16
N LEU A 185 -24.33 -4.02 -6.15
CA LEU A 185 -24.91 -2.67 -6.04
C LEU A 185 -26.44 -2.69 -5.94
N SER A 186 -27.09 -3.77 -6.39
CA SER A 186 -28.54 -3.92 -6.34
C SER A 186 -29.00 -4.65 -5.07
N PHE A 187 -28.17 -5.52 -4.52
CA PHE A 187 -28.49 -6.38 -3.39
C PHE A 187 -28.16 -5.74 -2.03
N PHE A 188 -26.92 -5.29 -1.82
CA PHE A 188 -26.46 -4.84 -0.51
C PHE A 188 -26.99 -3.46 -0.07
N PRO A 189 -27.05 -2.43 -0.92
CA PRO A 189 -27.49 -1.09 -0.49
C PRO A 189 -28.94 -1.04 0.03
N PRO A 190 -29.94 -1.69 -0.62
CA PRO A 190 -31.29 -1.75 -0.07
C PRO A 190 -31.35 -2.45 1.29
N LEU A 191 -30.66 -3.58 1.46
CA LEU A 191 -30.60 -4.30 2.73
C LEU A 191 -29.91 -3.48 3.82
N ALA A 192 -28.81 -2.80 3.50
CA ALA A 192 -28.14 -1.90 4.43
C ALA A 192 -29.07 -0.74 4.86
N MET A 193 -29.85 -0.19 3.95
CA MET A 193 -30.86 0.82 4.28
C MET A 193 -31.96 0.24 5.19
N GLU A 194 -32.45 -0.97 4.92
CA GLU A 194 -33.43 -1.66 5.77
C GLU A 194 -32.89 -1.92 7.18
N ASP A 195 -31.66 -2.43 7.30
CA ASP A 195 -30.98 -2.65 8.58
C ASP A 195 -30.83 -1.36 9.38
N LEU A 196 -30.46 -0.26 8.73
CA LEU A 196 -30.34 1.06 9.39
C LEU A 196 -31.70 1.64 9.80
N LYS A 197 -32.75 1.41 9.01
CA LYS A 197 -34.13 1.77 9.37
C LYS A 197 -34.61 0.93 10.56
N ALA A 198 -34.33 -0.37 10.57
CA ALA A 198 -34.64 -1.28 11.67
C ALA A 198 -33.83 -0.96 12.94
N PHE A 199 -32.60 -0.45 12.78
CA PHE A 199 -31.81 0.12 13.88
C PHE A 199 -32.42 1.42 14.44
N GLY A 200 -33.29 2.09 13.68
CA GLY A 200 -33.99 3.30 14.08
C GLY A 200 -33.19 4.59 13.84
N LEU A 201 -32.28 4.59 12.87
CA LEU A 201 -31.44 5.76 12.55
C LEU A 201 -32.28 7.00 12.23
N ALA A 202 -31.95 8.15 12.82
CA ALA A 202 -32.63 9.43 12.64
C ALA A 202 -32.25 10.11 11.30
N CYS A 203 -32.35 9.35 10.21
CA CYS A 203 -31.84 9.71 8.89
C CYS A 203 -32.92 10.32 7.97
N ASP A 204 -32.53 11.33 7.19
CA ASP A 204 -33.30 11.85 6.06
C ASP A 204 -33.02 11.00 4.81
N TRP A 205 -33.82 9.95 4.63
CA TRP A 205 -33.67 8.98 3.53
C TRP A 205 -33.93 9.56 2.14
N SER A 206 -34.55 10.74 2.03
CA SER A 206 -34.76 11.44 0.74
C SER A 206 -33.45 11.83 0.06
N ARG A 207 -32.33 11.81 0.81
CA ARG A 207 -31.00 12.22 0.36
C ARG A 207 -30.05 11.05 0.16
N SER A 208 -30.55 9.82 0.25
CA SER A 208 -29.73 8.63 0.03
C SER A 208 -29.41 8.43 -1.43
N PHE A 209 -28.18 8.02 -1.71
CA PHE A 209 -27.67 7.72 -3.05
C PHE A 209 -26.62 6.61 -2.98
N ILE A 210 -26.40 5.94 -4.10
CA ILE A 210 -25.25 5.08 -4.34
C ILE A 210 -24.19 5.85 -5.15
N THR A 211 -22.91 5.58 -4.93
CA THR A 211 -21.85 6.12 -5.79
C THR A 211 -21.70 5.31 -7.08
N THR A 212 -20.66 5.58 -7.88
CA THR A 212 -20.40 5.06 -9.24
C THR A 212 -21.26 5.70 -10.33
N ASP A 213 -20.98 5.34 -11.58
CA ASP A 213 -21.80 5.68 -12.74
C ASP A 213 -23.20 5.03 -12.73
N ARG A 214 -23.48 4.12 -11.77
CA ARG A 214 -24.84 3.60 -11.52
C ARG A 214 -25.83 4.70 -11.13
N ASN A 215 -25.37 5.74 -10.43
CA ASN A 215 -26.18 6.93 -10.16
C ASN A 215 -25.72 8.08 -11.07
N PRO A 216 -26.52 8.44 -12.09
CA PRO A 216 -26.07 9.42 -13.09
C PRO A 216 -25.93 10.83 -12.52
N TYR A 217 -26.71 11.21 -11.51
CA TYR A 217 -26.58 12.53 -10.86
C TYR A 217 -25.28 12.64 -10.05
N PHE A 218 -24.95 11.58 -9.29
CA PHE A 218 -23.70 11.53 -8.54
C PHE A 218 -22.48 11.44 -9.47
N ASP A 219 -22.58 10.69 -10.58
CA ASP A 219 -21.54 10.66 -11.61
C ASP A 219 -21.22 12.06 -12.15
N LYS A 220 -22.24 12.85 -12.50
CA LYS A 220 -22.05 14.23 -12.97
C LYS A 220 -21.39 15.11 -11.92
N PHE A 221 -21.76 14.95 -10.64
CA PHE A 221 -21.14 15.66 -9.53
C PHE A 221 -19.64 15.33 -9.41
N VAL A 222 -19.27 14.05 -9.47
CA VAL A 222 -17.86 13.63 -9.41
C VAL A 222 -17.09 14.10 -10.64
N ARG A 223 -17.66 13.98 -11.85
CA ARG A 223 -17.04 14.47 -13.08
C ARG A 223 -16.75 15.98 -13.02
N TRP A 224 -17.67 16.77 -12.46
CA TRP A 224 -17.46 18.21 -12.22
C TRP A 224 -16.32 18.46 -11.22
N LEU A 225 -16.31 17.74 -10.10
CA LEU A 225 -15.25 17.87 -9.09
C LEU A 225 -13.87 17.62 -9.71
N MET A 226 -13.74 16.53 -10.49
CA MET A 226 -12.47 16.21 -11.15
C MET A 226 -12.07 17.29 -12.16
N ARG A 227 -13.00 17.82 -12.96
CA ARG A 227 -12.71 18.93 -13.88
C ARG A 227 -12.24 20.16 -13.13
N LYS A 228 -12.89 20.52 -12.03
CA LYS A 228 -12.48 21.66 -11.20
C LYS A 228 -11.07 21.50 -10.64
N LEU A 229 -10.75 20.35 -10.06
CA LEU A 229 -9.39 20.08 -9.58
C LEU A 229 -8.35 20.13 -10.71
N LYS A 230 -8.70 19.67 -11.92
CA LYS A 230 -7.81 19.76 -13.07
C LYS A 230 -7.64 21.19 -13.57
N ASP A 231 -8.72 21.97 -13.65
CA ASP A 231 -8.69 23.35 -14.12
C ASP A 231 -7.92 24.28 -13.16
N GLU A 232 -7.81 23.90 -11.89
CA GLU A 232 -6.97 24.56 -10.87
C GLU A 232 -5.55 23.97 -10.75
N ASP A 233 -5.12 23.19 -11.75
CA ASP A 233 -3.80 22.54 -11.81
C ASP A 233 -3.48 21.61 -10.62
N LYS A 234 -4.51 21.15 -9.88
CA LYS A 234 -4.36 20.23 -8.74
C LYS A 234 -4.20 18.77 -9.15
N ILE A 235 -4.47 18.44 -10.42
CA ILE A 235 -4.31 17.10 -10.97
C ILE A 235 -3.19 17.07 -12.02
N VAL A 236 -2.21 16.18 -11.82
CA VAL A 236 -1.07 15.99 -12.72
C VAL A 236 -0.99 14.54 -13.21
N LYS A 237 -0.52 14.34 -14.46
CA LYS A 237 -0.17 13.01 -14.97
C LYS A 237 1.33 12.80 -14.74
N ALA A 238 1.68 11.71 -14.05
CA ALA A 238 3.08 11.39 -13.78
C ALA A 238 3.31 9.88 -13.92
N LYS A 239 4.54 9.50 -14.24
CA LYS A 239 5.02 8.13 -14.05
C LYS A 239 5.51 7.99 -12.62
N ARG A 240 4.97 7.06 -11.85
CA ARG A 240 5.51 6.71 -10.53
C ARG A 240 5.64 5.22 -10.36
N TYR A 241 6.55 4.85 -9.46
CA TYR A 241 6.68 3.51 -8.94
C TYR A 241 5.45 3.16 -8.12
N THR A 242 4.72 2.14 -8.55
CA THR A 242 3.60 1.56 -7.82
C THR A 242 3.76 0.05 -7.77
N ILE A 243 3.24 -0.54 -6.70
CA ILE A 243 3.00 -1.98 -6.68
C ILE A 243 2.05 -2.31 -7.84
N TYR A 244 2.39 -3.31 -8.62
CA TYR A 244 1.77 -3.65 -9.89
C TYR A 244 1.67 -5.17 -10.01
N SER A 245 0.55 -5.64 -10.54
CA SER A 245 0.35 -7.05 -10.85
C SER A 245 0.54 -7.25 -12.36
N PRO A 246 1.67 -7.85 -12.80
CA PRO A 246 1.90 -8.23 -14.19
C PRO A 246 0.75 -8.98 -14.84
N MET A 247 0.14 -9.91 -14.11
CA MET A 247 -0.98 -10.72 -14.59
C MET A 247 -2.25 -9.89 -14.76
N ASP A 248 -2.54 -8.98 -13.82
CA ASP A 248 -3.73 -8.13 -13.90
C ASP A 248 -3.54 -6.93 -14.85
N GLY A 249 -2.29 -6.65 -15.25
CA GLY A 249 -1.96 -5.54 -16.14
C GLY A 249 -2.25 -4.16 -15.52
N GLN A 250 -2.13 -4.03 -14.20
CA GLN A 250 -2.47 -2.79 -13.50
C GLN A 250 -1.79 -2.61 -12.13
N PRO A 251 -1.77 -1.36 -11.59
CA PRO A 251 -1.39 -1.11 -10.21
C PRO A 251 -2.21 -1.96 -9.22
N CYS A 252 -1.55 -2.66 -8.31
CA CYS A 252 -2.17 -3.50 -7.29
C CYS A 252 -2.24 -2.73 -5.96
N ALA A 253 -3.40 -2.11 -5.71
CA ALA A 253 -3.65 -1.37 -4.47
C ALA A 253 -3.83 -2.34 -3.30
N ASP A 254 -3.88 -1.83 -2.07
CA ASP A 254 -3.96 -2.67 -0.87
C ASP A 254 -5.13 -3.66 -0.91
N HIS A 255 -6.31 -3.20 -1.33
CA HIS A 255 -7.48 -4.09 -1.43
C HIS A 255 -7.39 -5.16 -2.53
N ASP A 256 -6.45 -5.00 -3.48
CA ASP A 256 -6.19 -5.96 -4.57
C ASP A 256 -5.19 -7.04 -4.16
N ARG A 257 -4.66 -6.97 -2.93
CA ARG A 257 -3.63 -7.89 -2.43
C ARG A 257 -4.26 -9.02 -1.64
N ALA A 258 -3.81 -10.25 -1.91
CA ALA A 258 -4.00 -11.39 -1.03
C ALA A 258 -2.99 -11.38 0.13
N ILE A 259 -1.76 -10.93 -0.15
CA ILE A 259 -0.66 -10.83 0.81
C ILE A 259 0.01 -9.46 0.67
N GLY A 260 0.35 -8.82 1.78
CA GLY A 260 1.12 -7.56 1.77
C GLY A 260 0.27 -6.29 1.66
N GLU A 261 -0.93 -6.26 2.26
CA GLU A 261 -1.66 -5.00 2.50
C GLU A 261 -0.76 -3.99 3.23
N GLY A 262 -0.69 -2.75 2.74
CA GLY A 262 0.10 -1.66 3.31
C GLY A 262 1.56 -1.63 2.85
N VAL A 263 2.06 -2.68 2.18
CA VAL A 263 3.44 -2.73 1.65
C VAL A 263 3.64 -1.64 0.59
N GLN A 264 4.72 -0.88 0.70
CA GLN A 264 5.05 0.18 -0.25
C GLN A 264 6.23 -0.23 -1.15
N PRO A 265 6.41 0.44 -2.30
CA PRO A 265 7.65 0.37 -3.04
C PRO A 265 8.83 0.84 -2.18
N GLN A 266 9.89 0.05 -2.09
CA GLN A 266 11.16 0.40 -1.49
C GLN A 266 12.14 0.77 -2.60
N GLU A 267 12.81 1.92 -2.49
CA GLU A 267 13.82 2.35 -3.44
C GLU A 267 15.23 1.89 -3.03
N TYR A 268 15.98 1.43 -4.02
CA TYR A 268 17.39 1.07 -3.95
C TYR A 268 18.18 1.84 -5.02
N THR A 269 19.49 1.87 -4.85
CA THR A 269 20.44 2.27 -5.90
C THR A 269 21.14 1.01 -6.36
N ILE A 270 21.01 0.65 -7.64
CA ILE A 270 21.81 -0.44 -8.22
C ILE A 270 23.14 0.14 -8.67
N ILE A 271 24.23 -0.37 -8.10
CA ILE A 271 25.59 -0.04 -8.47
C ILE A 271 26.05 -0.98 -9.59
N LYS A 272 26.54 -0.40 -10.68
CA LYS A 272 27.01 -1.14 -11.85
C LYS A 272 28.49 -1.49 -11.70
N MET A 273 28.79 -2.67 -11.19
CA MET A 273 30.17 -3.16 -11.10
C MET A 273 30.56 -3.88 -12.39
N GLU A 274 31.39 -3.26 -13.23
CA GLU A 274 31.75 -3.81 -14.54
C GLU A 274 32.64 -5.05 -14.38
N VAL A 275 32.27 -6.16 -15.02
CA VAL A 275 33.08 -7.37 -15.05
C VAL A 275 34.28 -7.14 -15.95
N ALA A 276 35.49 -7.29 -15.40
CA ALA A 276 36.71 -7.07 -16.17
C ALA A 276 36.95 -8.21 -17.18
N ILE A 277 37.48 -7.85 -18.34
CA ILE A 277 37.92 -8.77 -19.38
C ILE A 277 39.32 -9.33 -19.07
N PRO A 278 39.66 -10.56 -19.51
CA PRO A 278 38.83 -11.49 -20.27
C PRO A 278 37.75 -12.17 -19.42
N PHE A 279 36.61 -12.46 -20.04
CA PHE A 279 35.53 -13.20 -19.36
C PHE A 279 35.92 -14.67 -19.15
N PRO A 280 35.52 -15.29 -18.02
CA PRO A 280 35.57 -16.74 -17.86
C PRO A 280 34.79 -17.45 -18.95
N SER A 281 35.15 -18.70 -19.25
CA SER A 281 34.57 -19.50 -20.35
C SER A 281 33.04 -19.48 -20.38
N LYS A 282 32.38 -19.57 -19.22
CA LYS A 282 30.92 -19.56 -19.12
C LYS A 282 30.29 -18.22 -19.55
N LEU A 283 31.00 -17.11 -19.38
CA LEU A 283 30.54 -15.77 -19.78
C LEU A 283 30.98 -15.41 -21.21
N GLY A 284 31.63 -16.31 -21.96
CA GLY A 284 32.10 -16.05 -23.33
C GLY A 284 30.97 -15.67 -24.32
N VAL A 285 29.73 -16.13 -24.08
CA VAL A 285 28.56 -15.73 -24.87
C VAL A 285 28.22 -14.24 -24.76
N LEU A 286 28.80 -13.53 -23.79
CA LEU A 286 28.61 -12.11 -23.55
C LEU A 286 29.74 -11.24 -24.12
N GLU A 287 30.71 -11.83 -24.83
CA GLU A 287 31.78 -11.08 -25.48
C GLU A 287 31.23 -9.98 -26.40
N GLY A 288 31.88 -8.81 -26.37
CA GLY A 288 31.45 -7.63 -27.11
C GLY A 288 30.35 -6.80 -26.42
N ARG A 289 29.84 -7.22 -25.25
CA ARG A 289 28.86 -6.48 -24.45
C ARG A 289 29.48 -5.90 -23.18
N LYS A 290 28.84 -4.88 -22.60
CA LYS A 290 29.20 -4.36 -21.27
C LYS A 290 28.44 -5.16 -20.21
N VAL A 291 29.17 -5.94 -19.41
CA VAL A 291 28.58 -6.84 -18.42
C VAL A 291 28.79 -6.26 -17.02
N PHE A 292 27.71 -6.13 -16.25
CA PHE A 292 27.75 -5.57 -14.90
C PHE A 292 27.20 -6.56 -13.88
N LEU A 293 27.93 -6.77 -12.80
CA LEU A 293 27.39 -7.38 -11.59
C LEU A 293 26.59 -6.31 -10.84
N ALA A 294 25.27 -6.39 -10.93
CA ALA A 294 24.37 -5.32 -10.50
C ALA A 294 23.97 -5.51 -9.03
N ALA A 295 24.51 -4.68 -8.13
CA ALA A 295 24.27 -4.80 -6.69
C ALA A 295 23.35 -3.69 -6.16
N ALA A 296 22.29 -4.06 -5.44
CA ALA A 296 21.39 -3.10 -4.80
C ALA A 296 21.93 -2.63 -3.45
N THR A 297 21.89 -1.32 -3.20
CA THR A 297 22.24 -0.70 -1.91
C THR A 297 21.26 0.41 -1.52
N LEU A 298 21.05 0.55 -0.20
CA LEU A 298 20.34 1.68 0.42
C LEU A 298 21.30 2.82 0.82
N ARG A 299 22.62 2.58 0.75
CA ARG A 299 23.67 3.48 1.20
C ARG A 299 24.68 3.77 0.08
N PRO A 300 24.29 4.50 -0.97
CA PRO A 300 25.21 4.81 -2.07
C PRO A 300 26.42 5.64 -1.61
N GLU A 301 26.33 6.36 -0.49
CA GLU A 301 27.45 7.11 0.07
C GLU A 301 28.63 6.24 0.50
N THR A 302 28.39 4.95 0.75
CA THR A 302 29.44 4.06 1.28
C THR A 302 30.31 3.43 0.19
N MET A 303 30.03 3.69 -1.09
CA MET A 303 30.67 3.00 -2.21
C MET A 303 32.19 3.25 -2.33
N TYR A 304 32.71 4.29 -1.69
CA TYR A 304 34.16 4.51 -1.57
C TYR A 304 34.89 3.41 -0.77
N GLY A 305 34.17 2.75 0.15
CA GLY A 305 34.72 1.77 1.08
C GLY A 305 34.62 0.33 0.60
N GLN A 306 34.33 0.12 -0.69
CA GLN A 306 34.15 -1.21 -1.25
C GLN A 306 35.43 -2.03 -1.26
N THR A 307 35.36 -3.26 -0.73
CA THR A 307 36.46 -4.24 -0.77
C THR A 307 36.20 -5.39 -1.74
N ASN A 308 34.93 -5.76 -1.91
CA ASN A 308 34.48 -6.89 -2.72
C ASN A 308 32.98 -6.78 -3.02
N ALA A 309 32.44 -7.73 -3.79
CA ALA A 309 31.00 -7.97 -3.90
C ALA A 309 30.65 -9.30 -3.24
N TRP A 310 29.42 -9.45 -2.75
CA TRP A 310 28.91 -10.69 -2.17
C TRP A 310 27.91 -11.37 -3.09
N VAL A 311 28.10 -12.68 -3.26
CA VAL A 311 27.19 -13.56 -3.99
C VAL A 311 26.87 -14.79 -3.15
N LEU A 312 25.65 -15.33 -3.30
CA LEU A 312 25.24 -16.56 -2.63
C LEU A 312 25.70 -17.74 -3.48
N PRO A 313 26.58 -18.65 -3.01
CA PRO A 313 27.17 -19.70 -3.85
C PRO A 313 26.13 -20.58 -4.59
N ASN A 314 25.07 -20.97 -3.87
CA ASN A 314 23.96 -21.77 -4.42
C ASN A 314 22.82 -20.91 -4.99
N GLY A 315 23.00 -19.58 -5.03
CA GLY A 315 22.02 -18.66 -5.58
C GLY A 315 21.87 -18.86 -7.09
N ARG A 316 20.65 -18.65 -7.60
CA ARG A 316 20.33 -18.69 -9.02
C ARG A 316 20.35 -17.27 -9.59
N TYR A 317 21.21 -17.05 -10.58
CA TYR A 317 21.42 -15.77 -11.23
C TYR A 317 21.26 -15.96 -12.75
N GLY A 318 21.19 -14.85 -13.48
CA GLY A 318 21.23 -14.85 -14.93
C GLY A 318 21.83 -13.55 -15.44
N ALA A 319 22.30 -13.56 -16.68
CA ALA A 319 22.74 -12.38 -17.39
C ALA A 319 21.60 -11.87 -18.27
N PHE A 320 21.06 -10.69 -17.96
CA PHE A 320 19.87 -10.12 -18.59
C PHE A 320 20.18 -8.87 -19.41
N GLU A 321 19.61 -8.76 -20.61
CA GLU A 321 19.68 -7.54 -21.41
C GLU A 321 18.79 -6.46 -20.81
N VAL A 322 19.40 -5.39 -20.28
CA VAL A 322 18.66 -4.23 -19.73
C VAL A 322 18.44 -3.12 -20.75
N ASN A 323 19.28 -3.06 -21.77
CA ASN A 323 19.13 -2.23 -22.97
C ASN A 323 19.92 -2.88 -24.13
N GLU A 324 20.19 -2.15 -25.20
CA GLU A 324 20.92 -2.68 -26.37
C GLU A 324 22.39 -3.01 -26.08
N THR A 325 23.02 -2.37 -25.09
CA THR A 325 24.47 -2.46 -24.84
C THR A 325 24.83 -3.17 -23.54
N ASP A 326 24.04 -2.94 -22.49
CA ASP A 326 24.36 -3.33 -21.12
C ASP A 326 23.64 -4.64 -20.75
N VAL A 327 24.40 -5.52 -20.10
CA VAL A 327 23.92 -6.78 -19.55
C VAL A 327 24.12 -6.79 -18.04
N PHE A 328 23.06 -7.06 -17.28
CA PHE A 328 23.13 -7.13 -15.82
C PHE A 328 23.09 -8.58 -15.36
N ILE A 329 24.03 -8.95 -14.49
CA ILE A 329 24.02 -10.21 -13.75
C ILE A 329 23.32 -9.98 -12.41
N LEU A 330 22.16 -10.61 -12.24
CA LEU A 330 21.28 -10.49 -11.07
C LEU A 330 20.27 -11.66 -11.02
N THR A 331 19.38 -11.70 -10.02
CA THR A 331 18.33 -12.74 -9.93
C THR A 331 17.18 -12.51 -10.92
N GLN A 332 16.51 -13.59 -11.33
CA GLN A 332 15.33 -13.52 -12.22
C GLN A 332 14.22 -12.58 -11.69
N ARG A 333 14.00 -12.57 -10.36
CA ARG A 333 13.01 -11.71 -9.69
C ARG A 333 13.35 -10.23 -9.85
N ALA A 334 14.63 -9.87 -9.69
CA ALA A 334 15.09 -8.51 -9.89
C ALA A 334 15.01 -8.10 -11.36
N ALA A 335 15.33 -9.01 -12.30
CA ALA A 335 15.18 -8.78 -13.73
C ALA A 335 13.71 -8.52 -14.11
N ARG A 336 12.77 -9.29 -13.53
CA ARG A 336 11.33 -9.07 -13.70
C ARG A 336 10.92 -7.68 -13.23
N ASN A 337 11.32 -7.26 -12.03
CA ASN A 337 11.02 -5.90 -11.54
C ASN A 337 11.60 -4.81 -12.45
N LEU A 338 12.87 -4.93 -12.86
CA LEU A 338 13.54 -3.99 -13.75
C LEU A 338 12.81 -3.84 -15.09
N ALA A 339 12.29 -4.94 -15.65
CA ALA A 339 11.56 -4.91 -16.92
C ALA A 339 10.29 -4.03 -16.86
N TYR A 340 9.58 -4.03 -15.72
CA TYR A 340 8.41 -3.17 -15.48
C TYR A 340 8.78 -1.72 -15.09
N GLN A 341 10.06 -1.44 -14.94
CA GLN A 341 10.61 -0.11 -14.64
C GLN A 341 11.34 0.50 -15.84
N GLY A 342 11.22 -0.12 -17.02
CA GLY A 342 11.83 0.35 -18.26
C GLY A 342 13.27 -0.13 -18.49
N PHE A 343 13.77 -1.08 -17.70
CA PHE A 343 15.12 -1.64 -17.80
C PHE A 343 15.10 -3.07 -18.36
N SER A 344 14.60 -3.23 -19.58
CA SER A 344 14.69 -4.46 -20.34
C SER A 344 14.70 -4.15 -21.84
N ARG A 345 15.40 -4.98 -22.62
CA ARG A 345 15.41 -4.86 -24.10
C ARG A 345 14.01 -4.93 -24.70
N ILE A 346 13.17 -5.85 -24.19
CA ILE A 346 11.76 -5.97 -24.54
C ILE A 346 10.96 -5.41 -23.36
N PRO A 347 10.11 -4.38 -23.54
CA PRO A 347 9.32 -3.81 -22.45
C PRO A 347 8.58 -4.88 -21.65
N GLU A 348 8.63 -4.79 -20.32
CA GLU A 348 7.91 -5.67 -19.38
C GLU A 348 8.30 -7.16 -19.44
N LYS A 349 9.34 -7.50 -20.21
CA LYS A 349 9.83 -8.89 -20.36
C LYS A 349 11.35 -8.98 -20.18
N PRO A 350 11.84 -9.64 -19.11
CA PRO A 350 13.28 -9.87 -18.94
C PRO A 350 13.82 -10.81 -20.02
N SER A 351 14.97 -10.47 -20.59
CA SER A 351 15.62 -11.24 -21.67
C SER A 351 16.91 -11.87 -21.15
N CYS A 352 16.86 -13.15 -20.76
CA CYS A 352 18.00 -13.89 -20.21
C CYS A 352 18.88 -14.45 -21.33
N LEU A 353 20.17 -14.13 -21.31
CA LEU A 353 21.16 -14.64 -22.26
C LEU A 353 21.81 -15.95 -21.77
N ILE A 354 22.02 -16.06 -20.47
CA ILE A 354 22.61 -17.25 -19.84
C ILE A 354 22.22 -17.32 -18.36
N GLU A 355 21.94 -18.54 -17.89
CA GLU A 355 21.73 -18.84 -16.48
C GLU A 355 23.07 -19.14 -15.77
N LEU A 356 23.18 -18.64 -14.55
CA LEU A 356 24.39 -18.68 -13.74
C LEU A 356 24.04 -19.11 -12.31
N THR A 357 25.02 -19.68 -11.62
CA THR A 357 24.98 -19.92 -10.18
C THR A 357 25.98 -19.03 -9.49
N GLY A 358 25.87 -18.84 -8.17
CA GLY A 358 26.86 -18.07 -7.43
C GLY A 358 28.28 -18.60 -7.58
N TYR A 359 28.47 -19.92 -7.73
CA TYR A 359 29.78 -20.52 -8.03
C TYR A 359 30.40 -20.02 -9.33
N ASP A 360 29.59 -19.70 -10.34
CA ASP A 360 30.07 -19.15 -11.61
C ASP A 360 30.52 -17.69 -11.45
N LEU A 361 30.08 -17.01 -10.39
CA LEU A 361 30.38 -15.61 -10.11
C LEU A 361 31.57 -15.42 -9.16
N ILE A 362 31.84 -16.38 -8.28
CA ILE A 362 32.94 -16.29 -7.32
C ILE A 362 34.27 -16.13 -8.06
N GLY A 363 35.04 -15.12 -7.67
CA GLY A 363 36.34 -14.81 -8.26
C GLY A 363 36.29 -13.90 -9.49
N LEU A 364 35.10 -13.46 -9.93
CA LEU A 364 35.02 -12.47 -11.01
C LEU A 364 35.73 -11.17 -10.61
N PRO A 365 36.67 -10.67 -11.43
CA PRO A 365 37.26 -9.36 -11.24
C PRO A 365 36.27 -8.27 -11.65
N LEU A 366 36.08 -7.27 -10.80
CA LEU A 366 35.08 -6.22 -10.94
C LEU A 366 35.73 -4.84 -10.82
N LYS A 367 35.34 -3.92 -11.71
CA LYS A 367 35.58 -2.48 -11.56
C LYS A 367 34.33 -1.86 -10.98
N SER A 368 34.41 -1.42 -9.72
CA SER A 368 33.27 -0.81 -9.04
C SER A 368 33.38 0.72 -9.00
N PRO A 369 32.30 1.47 -9.25
CA PRO A 369 32.28 2.92 -9.12
C PRO A 369 32.73 3.38 -7.72
N LEU A 370 33.52 4.46 -7.67
CA LEU A 370 34.04 5.11 -6.45
C LEU A 370 34.99 4.26 -5.59
N ALA A 371 35.13 2.96 -5.85
CA ALA A 371 35.98 2.09 -5.06
C ALA A 371 37.45 2.53 -5.13
N ARG A 372 38.14 2.49 -3.98
CA ARG A 372 39.57 2.81 -3.89
C ARG A 372 40.43 1.84 -4.71
N HIS A 373 40.04 0.57 -4.74
CA HIS A 373 40.72 -0.47 -5.48
C HIS A 373 40.22 -0.52 -6.93
N GLN A 374 41.12 -0.50 -7.90
CA GLN A 374 40.76 -0.56 -9.32
C GLN A 374 40.04 -1.86 -9.69
N ILE A 375 40.43 -2.97 -9.06
CA ILE A 375 39.79 -4.29 -9.18
C ILE A 375 39.44 -4.78 -7.79
N ILE A 376 38.18 -5.18 -7.61
CA ILE A 376 37.68 -5.96 -6.48
C ILE A 376 37.15 -7.31 -7.01
N TYR A 377 36.80 -8.24 -6.13
CA TYR A 377 36.33 -9.57 -6.53
C TYR A 377 34.94 -9.90 -6.00
N ALA A 378 34.19 -10.75 -6.71
CA ALA A 378 32.99 -11.38 -6.16
C ALA A 378 33.36 -12.54 -5.22
N LEU A 379 32.83 -12.54 -4.00
CA LEU A 379 33.16 -13.47 -2.92
C LEU A 379 31.89 -14.11 -2.33
N PRO A 380 31.99 -15.31 -1.74
CA PRO A 380 30.84 -16.03 -1.21
C PRO A 380 30.35 -15.45 0.13
N MET A 381 29.04 -15.27 0.27
CA MET A 381 28.37 -14.99 1.54
C MET A 381 27.11 -15.84 1.67
N LEU A 382 26.97 -16.55 2.79
CA LEU A 382 25.91 -17.57 2.96
C LEU A 382 24.59 -17.02 3.48
N THR A 383 24.58 -15.81 4.02
CA THR A 383 23.42 -15.19 4.67
C THR A 383 22.64 -14.24 3.75
N ILE A 384 23.02 -14.13 2.48
CA ILE A 384 22.28 -13.30 1.50
C ILE A 384 20.87 -13.85 1.32
N VAL A 385 19.88 -12.97 1.45
CA VAL A 385 18.49 -13.28 1.13
C VAL A 385 18.24 -12.94 -0.34
N ALA A 386 18.18 -13.95 -1.20
CA ALA A 386 18.14 -13.76 -2.67
C ALA A 386 16.83 -13.15 -3.20
N ASP A 387 15.79 -13.11 -2.37
CA ASP A 387 14.48 -12.50 -2.63
C ASP A 387 14.43 -11.01 -2.22
N LYS A 388 15.55 -10.41 -1.82
CA LYS A 388 15.69 -8.97 -1.56
C LYS A 388 16.78 -8.35 -2.43
N GLY A 389 16.52 -7.16 -2.94
CA GLY A 389 17.39 -6.48 -3.89
C GLY A 389 17.64 -7.32 -5.14
N THR A 390 18.88 -7.29 -5.63
CA THR A 390 19.29 -8.03 -6.84
C THR A 390 19.84 -9.43 -6.55
N GLY A 391 19.89 -9.85 -5.28
CA GLY A 391 20.63 -11.02 -4.82
C GLY A 391 22.16 -10.87 -4.86
N ILE A 392 22.66 -9.67 -5.21
CA ILE A 392 24.07 -9.28 -5.15
C ILE A 392 24.19 -8.12 -4.16
N VAL A 393 25.18 -8.17 -3.28
CA VAL A 393 25.39 -7.14 -2.24
C VAL A 393 26.78 -6.54 -2.39
N THR A 394 26.91 -5.22 -2.21
CA THR A 394 28.21 -4.53 -2.14
C THR A 394 28.84 -4.75 -0.76
N SER A 395 30.15 -5.00 -0.68
CA SER A 395 30.86 -5.18 0.59
C SER A 395 31.57 -3.91 1.04
N VAL A 396 31.10 -3.30 2.13
CA VAL A 396 31.70 -2.10 2.76
C VAL A 396 31.98 -2.39 4.26
N PRO A 397 33.04 -3.16 4.57
CA PRO A 397 33.29 -3.69 5.91
C PRO A 397 33.64 -2.63 6.97
N GLY A 398 33.86 -1.37 6.59
CA GLY A 398 34.04 -0.27 7.55
C GLY A 398 32.74 0.13 8.26
N ASP A 399 31.61 -0.03 7.57
CA ASP A 399 30.32 0.57 7.95
C ASP A 399 29.14 -0.41 7.94
N ALA A 400 29.37 -1.65 7.50
CA ALA A 400 28.39 -2.74 7.50
C ALA A 400 28.91 -3.94 8.32
N PRO A 401 28.27 -4.25 9.47
CA PRO A 401 28.64 -5.37 10.33
C PRO A 401 28.68 -6.74 9.63
N ASP A 402 27.69 -7.02 8.78
CA ASP A 402 27.63 -8.25 7.99
C ASP A 402 28.86 -8.40 7.08
N ASP A 403 29.27 -7.32 6.40
CA ASP A 403 30.41 -7.30 5.49
C ASP A 403 31.73 -7.47 6.25
N TYR A 404 31.86 -6.80 7.39
CA TYR A 404 33.02 -6.95 8.28
C TYR A 404 33.20 -8.42 8.72
N MET A 405 32.12 -9.04 9.21
CA MET A 405 32.19 -10.43 9.70
C MET A 405 32.44 -11.42 8.55
N ALA A 406 31.82 -11.22 7.39
CA ALA A 406 32.02 -12.06 6.22
C ALA A 406 33.47 -11.99 5.69
N LEU A 407 34.03 -10.78 5.58
CA LEU A 407 35.41 -10.59 5.16
C LEU A 407 36.40 -11.14 6.20
N HIS A 408 36.14 -10.92 7.49
CA HIS A 408 36.94 -11.48 8.58
C HIS A 408 36.96 -13.01 8.54
N ASP A 409 35.82 -13.66 8.28
CA ASP A 409 35.74 -15.11 8.14
C ASP A 409 36.58 -15.63 6.97
N LEU A 410 36.53 -14.95 5.81
CA LEU A 410 37.37 -15.29 4.67
C LEU A 410 38.86 -15.07 4.95
N LYS A 411 39.24 -14.03 5.71
CA LYS A 411 40.64 -13.80 6.11
C LYS A 411 41.15 -14.84 7.10
N SER A 412 40.35 -15.18 8.11
CA SER A 412 40.76 -16.01 9.26
C SER A 412 40.65 -17.52 9.03
N LYS A 413 39.82 -17.98 8.08
CA LYS A 413 39.52 -19.41 7.87
C LYS A 413 39.96 -19.89 6.48
N PRO A 414 41.22 -20.33 6.29
CA PRO A 414 41.70 -20.87 5.01
C PRO A 414 40.85 -22.04 4.47
N ALA A 415 40.34 -22.91 5.35
CA ALA A 415 39.44 -24.00 4.97
C ALA A 415 38.14 -23.50 4.31
N PHE A 416 37.62 -22.35 4.76
CA PHE A 416 36.44 -21.74 4.17
C PHE A 416 36.74 -21.18 2.77
N ARG A 417 37.91 -20.54 2.58
CA ARG A 417 38.38 -20.11 1.25
C ARG A 417 38.50 -21.29 0.29
N ASN A 418 39.19 -22.35 0.71
CA ASN A 418 39.40 -23.56 -0.09
C ASN A 418 38.09 -24.23 -0.51
N LYS A 419 37.09 -24.27 0.39
CA LYS A 419 35.77 -24.87 0.11
C LYS A 419 35.08 -24.23 -1.11
N TYR A 420 35.24 -22.93 -1.32
CA TYR A 420 34.59 -22.19 -2.41
C TYR A 420 35.57 -21.77 -3.51
N GLY A 421 36.80 -22.29 -3.51
CA GLY A 421 37.82 -21.94 -4.49
C GLY A 421 38.28 -20.48 -4.44
N VAL A 422 38.11 -19.80 -3.30
CA VAL A 422 38.52 -18.40 -3.12
C VAL A 422 40.05 -18.35 -2.96
N LYS A 423 40.71 -17.55 -3.80
CA LYS A 423 42.16 -17.36 -3.72
C LYS A 423 42.55 -16.29 -2.70
N ASP A 424 43.74 -16.43 -2.12
CA ASP A 424 44.27 -15.48 -1.15
C ASP A 424 44.44 -14.06 -1.74
N GLU A 425 44.82 -13.95 -3.02
CA GLU A 425 44.93 -12.68 -3.76
C GLU A 425 43.61 -11.90 -3.85
N TRP A 426 42.46 -12.58 -3.73
CA TRP A 426 41.13 -11.94 -3.80
C TRP A 426 40.67 -11.38 -2.46
N VAL A 427 41.36 -11.68 -1.36
CA VAL A 427 40.90 -11.38 0.01
C VAL A 427 41.97 -10.68 0.83
N MET A 428 43.19 -11.22 0.86
CA MET A 428 44.24 -10.78 1.77
C MET A 428 44.71 -9.34 1.54
N PRO A 429 44.81 -8.82 0.29
CA PRO A 429 45.21 -7.44 0.05
C PRO A 429 44.14 -6.39 0.39
N PHE A 430 42.89 -6.80 0.59
CA PHE A 430 41.77 -5.88 0.77
C PHE A 430 41.57 -5.57 2.25
N GLU A 431 42.06 -4.40 2.67
CA GLU A 431 41.88 -3.89 4.03
C GLU A 431 40.64 -3.01 4.15
N ILE A 432 40.16 -2.86 5.38
CA ILE A 432 39.01 -1.99 5.67
C ILE A 432 39.39 -0.55 5.34
N VAL A 433 38.63 0.07 4.44
CA VAL A 433 38.79 1.47 4.04
C VAL A 433 37.89 2.33 4.94
N PRO A 434 38.46 3.22 5.78
CA PRO A 434 37.66 4.13 6.60
C PRO A 434 37.03 5.20 5.72
N ILE A 435 35.69 5.34 5.80
CA ILE A 435 34.94 6.25 4.92
C ILE A 435 34.00 7.20 5.65
N ILE A 436 33.53 6.82 6.84
CA ILE A 436 32.63 7.62 7.66
C ILE A 436 33.17 7.58 9.09
N ASN A 437 33.36 8.75 9.69
CA ASN A 437 33.54 8.85 11.12
C ASN A 437 32.18 8.95 11.78
N VAL A 438 31.89 8.02 12.69
CA VAL A 438 30.77 8.12 13.63
C VAL A 438 31.37 8.51 14.97
N PRO A 439 31.00 9.66 15.58
CA PRO A 439 31.65 10.15 16.80
C PRO A 439 31.77 9.11 17.93
N GLU A 440 30.75 8.25 18.06
CA GLU A 440 30.69 7.19 19.07
C GLU A 440 31.54 5.96 18.73
N PHE A 441 31.70 5.63 17.44
CA PHE A 441 32.30 4.37 16.98
C PHE A 441 33.63 4.54 16.22
N GLY A 442 34.03 5.78 15.92
CA GLY A 442 35.22 6.11 15.13
C GLY A 442 35.04 5.91 13.61
N ASP A 443 36.17 5.72 12.92
CA ASP A 443 36.24 5.64 11.45
C ASP A 443 35.93 4.24 10.88
N LYS A 444 35.78 3.26 11.77
CA LYS A 444 35.50 1.85 11.45
C LYS A 444 34.37 1.33 12.33
N ALA A 445 33.20 1.94 12.17
CA ALA A 445 32.05 1.72 13.03
C ALA A 445 31.65 0.23 13.11
N ALA A 446 31.67 -0.49 11.98
CA ALA A 446 31.33 -1.91 11.95
C ALA A 446 32.30 -2.78 12.75
N GLU A 447 33.62 -2.57 12.60
CA GLU A 447 34.65 -3.28 13.37
C GLU A 447 34.46 -3.04 14.88
N LYS A 448 34.28 -1.77 15.27
CA LYS A 448 34.12 -1.36 16.66
C LYS A 448 32.86 -2.00 17.30
N VAL A 449 31.71 -1.86 16.65
CA VAL A 449 30.43 -2.36 17.17
C VAL A 449 30.40 -3.89 17.21
N CYS A 450 30.93 -4.58 16.18
CA CYS A 450 31.05 -6.04 16.19
C CYS A 450 31.95 -6.52 17.33
N GLY A 451 33.05 -5.81 17.60
CA GLY A 451 33.94 -6.08 18.73
C GLY A 451 33.25 -5.90 20.09
N ASP A 452 32.55 -4.77 20.27
CA ASP A 452 31.86 -4.43 21.52
C ASP A 452 30.72 -5.42 21.83
N LEU A 453 29.96 -5.82 20.81
CA LEU A 453 28.90 -6.84 20.93
C LEU A 453 29.45 -8.29 20.93
N LYS A 454 30.78 -8.46 20.79
CA LYS A 454 31.48 -9.75 20.78
C LYS A 454 30.89 -10.74 19.76
N ILE A 455 30.62 -10.25 18.55
CA ILE A 455 30.09 -11.06 17.45
C ILE A 455 31.22 -11.94 16.90
N LYS A 456 30.96 -13.24 16.79
CA LYS A 456 31.95 -14.25 16.36
C LYS A 456 31.58 -14.93 15.04
N SER A 457 30.33 -14.82 14.60
CA SER A 457 29.84 -15.50 13.40
C SER A 457 28.67 -14.76 12.75
N LEU A 458 28.57 -14.90 11.43
CA LEU A 458 27.41 -14.46 10.64
C LEU A 458 26.08 -15.13 11.05
N ASN A 459 26.14 -16.23 11.81
CA ASN A 459 24.95 -16.92 12.27
C ASN A 459 24.28 -16.26 13.50
N GLU A 460 24.95 -15.31 14.17
CA GLU A 460 24.40 -14.59 15.33
C GLU A 460 23.44 -13.47 14.89
N LYS A 461 22.31 -13.85 14.27
CA LYS A 461 21.37 -12.96 13.58
C LYS A 461 20.89 -11.79 14.44
N GLU A 462 20.54 -12.03 15.70
CA GLU A 462 20.05 -10.98 16.61
C GLU A 462 21.12 -9.92 16.90
N LYS A 463 22.34 -10.34 17.21
CA LYS A 463 23.45 -9.42 17.47
C LYS A 463 23.84 -8.64 16.23
N LEU A 464 23.82 -9.27 15.05
CA LEU A 464 24.10 -8.60 13.78
C LEU A 464 23.00 -7.60 13.42
N ALA A 465 21.73 -7.94 13.65
CA ALA A 465 20.63 -7.01 13.47
C ALA A 465 20.78 -5.77 14.37
N GLU A 466 21.17 -5.97 15.64
CA GLU A 466 21.43 -4.85 16.55
C GLU A 466 22.65 -4.03 16.13
N ALA A 467 23.77 -4.68 15.77
CA ALA A 467 24.95 -4.00 15.25
C ALA A 467 24.62 -3.15 14.02
N LYS A 468 23.82 -3.70 13.09
CA LYS A 468 23.38 -3.02 11.87
C LYS A 468 22.49 -1.83 12.19
N ARG A 469 21.57 -1.97 13.14
CA ARG A 469 20.70 -0.87 13.59
C ARG A 469 21.53 0.28 14.16
N LEU A 470 22.49 -0.02 15.04
CA LEU A 470 23.36 0.98 15.67
C LEU A 470 24.23 1.70 14.63
N THR A 471 24.97 0.95 13.82
CA THR A 471 25.87 1.50 12.80
C THR A 471 25.13 2.28 11.71
N TYR A 472 23.99 1.78 11.24
CA TYR A 472 23.19 2.46 10.21
C TYR A 472 22.56 3.75 10.73
N LEU A 473 21.86 3.70 11.87
CA LEU A 473 21.14 4.85 12.40
C LEU A 473 22.12 5.97 12.78
N LYS A 474 23.14 5.65 13.58
CA LYS A 474 24.15 6.62 14.00
C LYS A 474 25.01 7.11 12.83
N GLY A 475 25.37 6.22 11.91
CA GLY A 475 26.09 6.58 10.69
C GLY A 475 25.30 7.56 9.82
N PHE A 476 23.98 7.42 9.75
CA PHE A 476 23.13 8.34 9.00
C PHE A 476 22.95 9.70 9.70
N THR A 477 22.65 9.70 11.00
CA THR A 477 22.30 10.93 11.74
C THR A 477 23.52 11.74 12.19
N GLU A 478 24.60 11.07 12.57
CA GLU A 478 25.79 11.69 13.18
C GLU A 478 27.04 11.51 12.33
N GLY A 479 27.03 10.62 11.33
CA GLY A 479 28.20 10.31 10.52
C GLY A 479 28.69 11.48 9.66
N THR A 480 30.01 11.59 9.55
CA THR A 480 30.70 12.55 8.67
C THR A 480 31.57 11.80 7.68
N LEU A 481 31.45 12.13 6.38
CA LEU A 481 32.28 11.51 5.34
C LEU A 481 33.74 11.91 5.49
N LEU A 482 34.64 10.95 5.30
CA LEU A 482 36.10 11.14 5.37
C LEU A 482 36.76 11.18 3.99
N VAL A 483 36.07 10.67 2.97
CA VAL A 483 36.64 10.43 1.64
C VAL A 483 35.72 10.96 0.54
N GLY A 484 36.30 11.08 -0.65
CA GLY A 484 35.60 11.56 -1.83
C GLY A 484 35.42 13.07 -1.85
N GLU A 485 34.70 13.55 -2.85
CA GLU A 485 34.48 14.98 -3.12
C GLU A 485 33.71 15.69 -1.99
N PHE A 486 32.86 14.95 -1.26
CA PHE A 486 32.03 15.47 -0.17
C PHE A 486 32.63 15.18 1.21
N ALA A 487 33.94 14.94 1.31
CA ALA A 487 34.62 14.77 2.59
C ALA A 487 34.37 15.98 3.52
N GLY A 488 34.14 15.71 4.81
CA GLY A 488 33.77 16.69 5.82
C GLY A 488 32.28 17.02 5.91
N ARG A 489 31.43 16.49 5.00
CA ARG A 489 29.97 16.70 5.03
C ARG A 489 29.25 15.61 5.84
N ARG A 490 28.05 15.95 6.33
CA ARG A 490 27.15 15.01 7.01
C ARG A 490 26.62 13.97 6.02
N VAL A 491 26.56 12.71 6.45
CA VAL A 491 26.07 11.58 5.64
C VAL A 491 24.64 11.81 5.15
N GLN A 492 23.76 12.36 5.99
CA GLN A 492 22.37 12.64 5.65
C GLN A 492 22.20 13.51 4.39
N GLU A 493 23.08 14.50 4.21
CA GLU A 493 23.07 15.38 3.03
C GLU A 493 23.77 14.69 1.85
N ALA A 494 24.99 14.21 2.08
CA ALA A 494 25.87 13.68 1.05
C ALA A 494 25.32 12.42 0.37
N LYS A 495 24.50 11.62 1.06
CA LYS A 495 23.82 10.46 0.48
C LYS A 495 23.06 10.81 -0.78
N SER A 496 22.31 11.92 -0.77
CA SER A 496 21.52 12.35 -1.92
C SER A 496 22.41 12.82 -3.08
N TRP A 497 23.45 13.59 -2.79
CA TRP A 497 24.38 14.12 -3.79
C TRP A 497 25.20 13.01 -4.47
N ILE A 498 25.73 12.05 -3.70
CA ILE A 498 26.49 10.92 -4.24
C ILE A 498 25.58 10.03 -5.09
N ARG A 499 24.33 9.80 -4.65
CA ARG A 499 23.35 9.07 -5.46
C ARG A 499 23.13 9.75 -6.81
N SER A 500 22.85 11.06 -6.82
CA SER A 500 22.64 11.81 -8.07
C SER A 500 23.86 11.74 -8.99
N LYS A 501 25.07 11.95 -8.46
CA LYS A 501 26.31 11.86 -9.24
C LYS A 501 26.49 10.49 -9.90
N LEU A 502 26.32 9.40 -9.14
CA LEU A 502 26.43 8.03 -9.67
C LEU A 502 25.44 7.78 -10.81
N MET A 503 24.24 8.36 -10.72
CA MET A 503 23.21 8.25 -11.74
C MET A 503 23.57 9.07 -13.00
N GLU A 504 24.03 10.31 -12.82
CA GLU A 504 24.45 11.21 -13.89
C GLU A 504 25.64 10.67 -14.69
N GLU A 505 26.59 10.00 -14.02
CA GLU A 505 27.74 9.35 -14.65
C GLU A 505 27.40 8.00 -15.30
N GLY A 506 26.15 7.51 -15.17
CA GLY A 506 25.73 6.20 -15.69
C GLY A 506 26.33 5.00 -14.94
N ASN A 507 26.83 5.24 -13.72
CA ASN A 507 27.45 4.26 -12.82
C ASN A 507 26.43 3.56 -11.90
N ALA A 508 25.22 4.10 -11.81
CA ALA A 508 24.12 3.50 -11.07
C ALA A 508 22.78 3.70 -11.79
N ILE A 509 21.78 2.90 -11.40
CA ILE A 509 20.37 3.11 -11.77
C ILE A 509 19.46 3.08 -10.54
N MET A 510 18.28 3.68 -10.69
CA MET A 510 17.19 3.60 -9.74
C MET A 510 16.52 2.24 -9.89
N TYR A 511 16.29 1.58 -8.76
CA TYR A 511 15.57 0.32 -8.71
C TYR A 511 14.58 0.37 -7.57
N SER A 512 13.36 -0.10 -7.81
CA SER A 512 12.40 -0.27 -6.73
C SER A 512 11.85 -1.68 -6.70
N GLU A 513 11.43 -2.12 -5.52
CA GLU A 513 10.77 -3.41 -5.33
C GLU A 513 9.77 -3.33 -4.18
N PRO A 514 8.83 -4.27 -4.06
CA PRO A 514 7.99 -4.35 -2.87
C PRO A 514 8.85 -4.55 -1.61
N GLU A 515 8.65 -3.73 -0.57
CA GLU A 515 9.42 -3.84 0.70
C GLU A 515 9.30 -5.25 1.34
N LYS A 516 8.14 -5.87 1.13
CA LYS A 516 7.83 -7.24 1.53
C LYS A 516 7.13 -7.94 0.37
N HIS A 517 7.08 -9.27 0.41
CA HIS A 517 6.38 -10.06 -0.59
C HIS A 517 4.90 -9.62 -0.70
N VAL A 518 4.46 -9.34 -1.93
CA VAL A 518 3.09 -8.94 -2.25
C VAL A 518 2.54 -9.89 -3.30
N VAL A 519 1.35 -10.41 -3.04
CA VAL A 519 0.62 -11.27 -3.98
C VAL A 519 -0.73 -10.63 -4.26
N SER A 520 -1.09 -10.48 -5.52
CA SER A 520 -2.41 -10.01 -5.93
C SER A 520 -3.48 -11.03 -5.55
N ARG A 521 -4.75 -10.63 -5.58
CA ARG A 521 -5.87 -11.57 -5.38
C ARG A 521 -6.01 -12.59 -6.51
N SER A 522 -5.46 -12.31 -7.70
CA SER A 522 -5.36 -13.27 -8.81
C SER A 522 -4.23 -14.30 -8.62
N GLY A 523 -3.46 -14.20 -7.54
CA GLY A 523 -2.36 -15.12 -7.25
C GLY A 523 -1.03 -14.77 -7.91
N ASP A 524 -0.91 -13.58 -8.51
CA ASP A 524 0.34 -13.12 -9.13
C ASP A 524 1.27 -12.48 -8.10
N GLU A 525 2.55 -12.80 -8.19
CA GLU A 525 3.59 -12.11 -7.42
C GLU A 525 3.80 -10.71 -8.02
N CYS A 526 3.44 -9.70 -7.23
CA CYS A 526 3.48 -8.31 -7.66
C CYS A 526 4.94 -7.81 -7.78
N VAL A 527 5.13 -6.87 -8.69
CA VAL A 527 6.37 -6.13 -8.89
C VAL A 527 6.15 -4.66 -8.58
N VAL A 528 7.20 -3.85 -8.61
CA VAL A 528 7.06 -2.40 -8.75
C VAL A 528 7.20 -2.02 -10.21
N ALA A 529 6.20 -1.33 -10.75
CA ALA A 529 6.20 -0.82 -12.13
C ALA A 529 6.18 0.71 -12.16
N GLN A 530 6.75 1.30 -13.21
CA GLN A 530 6.55 2.72 -13.51
C GLN A 530 5.28 2.89 -14.36
N THR A 531 4.17 3.24 -13.71
CA THR A 531 2.89 3.42 -14.42
C THR A 531 2.54 4.89 -14.56
N GLU A 532 2.03 5.27 -15.73
CA GLU A 532 1.35 6.56 -15.90
C GLU A 532 -0.02 6.52 -15.23
N GLN A 533 -0.24 7.46 -14.31
CA GLN A 533 -1.48 7.59 -13.56
C GLN A 533 -1.74 9.09 -13.28
N TRP A 534 -2.99 9.42 -12.96
CA TRP A 534 -3.34 10.77 -12.52
C TRP A 534 -3.20 10.87 -11.01
N TYR A 535 -2.62 11.97 -10.56
CA TYR A 535 -2.36 12.25 -9.15
C TYR A 535 -2.94 13.60 -8.75
N ILE A 536 -3.47 13.67 -7.53
CA ILE A 536 -3.77 14.95 -6.86
C ILE A 536 -2.52 15.42 -6.11
N SER A 537 -2.13 16.68 -6.30
CA SER A 537 -0.89 17.27 -5.78
C SER A 537 -1.06 17.93 -4.39
N TYR A 538 -1.44 17.16 -3.37
CA TYR A 538 -1.62 17.66 -2.00
C TYR A 538 -0.36 18.29 -1.37
N GLY A 539 0.83 17.95 -1.85
CA GLY A 539 2.11 18.48 -1.37
C GLY A 539 2.45 19.89 -1.86
N GLU A 540 1.60 20.49 -2.69
CA GLU A 540 1.75 21.87 -3.11
C GLU A 540 1.77 22.81 -1.89
N PRO A 541 2.84 23.60 -1.67
CA PRO A 541 3.01 24.36 -0.44
C PRO A 541 1.85 25.31 -0.11
N GLU A 542 1.31 26.00 -1.12
CA GLU A 542 0.20 26.94 -0.94
C GLU A 542 -1.09 26.21 -0.55
N TRP A 543 -1.38 25.08 -1.21
CA TRP A 543 -2.59 24.31 -0.93
C TRP A 543 -2.52 23.60 0.41
N LYS A 544 -1.36 23.03 0.76
CA LYS A 544 -1.10 22.45 2.07
C LYS A 544 -1.28 23.47 3.19
N LYS A 545 -0.78 24.70 3.01
CA LYS A 545 -0.97 25.79 3.97
C LYS A 545 -2.45 26.11 4.19
N LEU A 546 -3.27 26.16 3.14
CA LEU A 546 -4.71 26.35 3.27
C LEU A 546 -5.37 25.20 4.06
N ALA A 547 -4.91 23.97 3.87
CA ALA A 547 -5.39 22.82 4.64
C ALA A 547 -4.97 22.90 6.12
N GLU A 548 -3.76 23.34 6.42
CA GLU A 548 -3.27 23.59 7.79
C GLU A 548 -4.05 24.72 8.48
N GLU A 549 -4.35 25.81 7.76
CA GLU A 549 -5.21 26.89 8.24
C GLU A 549 -6.62 26.39 8.55
N CYS A 550 -7.20 25.58 7.65
CA CYS A 550 -8.49 24.93 7.90
C CYS A 550 -8.45 24.06 9.17
N LEU A 551 -7.44 23.18 9.28
CA LEU A 551 -7.23 22.29 10.43
C LEU A 551 -7.10 23.06 11.76
N SER A 552 -6.50 24.24 11.74
CA SER A 552 -6.34 25.09 12.93
C SER A 552 -7.70 25.55 13.51
N SER A 553 -8.71 25.71 12.65
CA SER A 553 -10.06 26.13 13.03
C SER A 553 -10.97 24.96 13.42
N MET A 554 -10.57 23.72 13.11
CA MET A 554 -11.38 22.53 13.35
C MET A 554 -11.38 22.10 14.82
N ASN A 555 -12.55 21.70 15.31
CA ASN A 555 -12.68 20.99 16.58
C ASN A 555 -12.54 19.48 16.35
N LEU A 556 -11.45 18.90 16.87
CA LEU A 556 -11.10 17.49 16.68
C LEU A 556 -11.38 16.63 17.92
N TYR A 557 -11.98 17.20 18.97
CA TYR A 557 -12.32 16.55 20.25
C TYR A 557 -11.16 15.94 21.05
N SER A 558 -9.96 15.79 20.48
CA SER A 558 -8.74 15.38 21.19
C SER A 558 -7.47 15.87 20.49
N GLU A 559 -6.41 16.11 21.26
CA GLU A 559 -5.08 16.46 20.73
C GLU A 559 -4.43 15.30 19.97
N VAL A 560 -4.71 14.06 20.36
CA VAL A 560 -4.19 12.87 19.65
C VAL A 560 -4.68 12.85 18.20
N THR A 561 -5.95 13.20 17.98
CA THR A 561 -6.51 13.32 16.62
C THR A 561 -5.86 14.48 15.87
N ARG A 562 -5.59 15.61 16.52
CA ARG A 562 -4.89 16.76 15.92
C ARG A 562 -3.51 16.38 15.42
N HIS A 563 -2.68 15.79 16.28
CA HIS A 563 -1.34 15.34 15.90
C HIS A 563 -1.38 14.30 14.76
N GLY A 564 -2.41 13.46 14.70
CA GLY A 564 -2.62 12.53 13.59
C GLY A 564 -2.82 13.24 12.24
N PHE A 565 -3.63 14.30 12.21
CA PHE A 565 -3.82 15.13 11.02
C PHE A 565 -2.54 15.88 10.63
N GLU A 566 -1.88 16.52 11.59
CA GLU A 566 -0.63 17.26 11.37
C GLU A 566 0.49 16.35 10.84
N HIS A 567 0.64 15.17 11.45
CA HIS A 567 1.56 14.16 10.96
C HIS A 567 1.22 13.77 9.51
N THR A 568 -0.04 13.52 9.19
CA THR A 568 -0.46 13.17 7.83
C THR A 568 -0.15 14.29 6.84
N LEU A 569 -0.51 15.54 7.15
CA LEU A 569 -0.19 16.70 6.30
C LEU A 569 1.32 16.91 6.14
N SER A 570 2.14 16.51 7.12
CA SER A 570 3.60 16.68 7.06
C SER A 570 4.25 15.89 5.90
N TRP A 571 3.77 14.67 5.63
CA TRP A 571 4.34 13.78 4.61
C TRP A 571 3.45 13.60 3.38
N LEU A 572 2.17 14.00 3.42
CA LEU A 572 1.26 13.90 2.29
C LEU A 572 1.79 14.78 1.13
N ASN A 573 2.05 14.13 -0.01
CA ASN A 573 2.58 14.78 -1.20
C ASN A 573 1.64 14.57 -2.39
N GLN A 574 1.89 13.57 -3.23
CA GLN A 574 0.99 13.23 -4.33
C GLN A 574 0.18 11.99 -4.00
N TRP A 575 -1.10 12.00 -4.37
CA TRP A 575 -2.02 10.88 -4.16
C TRP A 575 -2.55 10.38 -5.50
N ALA A 576 -2.42 9.09 -5.77
CA ALA A 576 -2.93 8.48 -7.01
C ALA A 576 -4.46 8.50 -7.01
N CYS A 577 -5.08 9.32 -7.86
CA CYS A 577 -6.52 9.54 -7.86
C CYS A 577 -7.27 8.77 -8.97
N SER A 578 -6.56 7.98 -9.78
CA SER A 578 -7.13 7.25 -10.91
C SER A 578 -6.88 5.74 -10.84
N ARG A 579 -7.70 4.90 -11.46
CA ARG A 579 -7.50 3.44 -11.58
C ARG A 579 -7.97 2.93 -12.93
N SER A 580 -7.49 1.78 -13.39
CA SER A 580 -7.92 1.14 -14.65
C SER A 580 -9.03 0.10 -14.47
N PHE A 581 -9.30 -0.30 -13.22
CA PHE A 581 -10.23 -1.39 -12.88
C PHE A 581 -11.04 -1.05 -11.63
N GLY A 582 -12.16 -1.74 -11.48
CA GLY A 582 -13.14 -1.52 -10.43
C GLY A 582 -14.39 -0.80 -10.93
N LEU A 583 -15.20 -0.36 -9.99
CA LEU A 583 -16.40 0.44 -10.22
C LEU A 583 -16.15 1.90 -9.85
N GLY A 584 -16.85 2.82 -10.48
CA GLY A 584 -16.70 4.24 -10.19
C GLY A 584 -17.10 5.14 -11.35
N THR A 585 -16.87 6.43 -11.15
CA THR A 585 -17.00 7.44 -12.20
C THR A 585 -15.75 7.46 -13.07
N ARG A 586 -15.91 7.59 -14.39
CA ARG A 586 -14.77 7.76 -15.32
C ARG A 586 -14.19 9.17 -15.25
N ILE A 587 -12.87 9.28 -15.39
CA ILE A 587 -12.19 10.57 -15.50
C ILE A 587 -12.63 11.27 -16.79
N PRO A 588 -13.19 12.49 -16.73
CA PRO A 588 -13.86 13.11 -17.88
C PRO A 588 -13.01 13.38 -19.11
N TRP A 589 -11.70 13.53 -18.95
CA TRP A 589 -10.75 13.81 -20.05
C TRP A 589 -9.86 12.60 -20.40
N ASP A 590 -10.00 11.48 -19.68
CA ASP A 590 -9.21 10.27 -19.88
C ASP A 590 -10.04 9.06 -19.42
N GLU A 591 -11.08 8.71 -20.21
CA GLU A 591 -12.10 7.71 -19.84
C GLU A 591 -11.55 6.28 -19.69
N LYS A 592 -10.28 6.05 -20.05
CA LYS A 592 -9.53 4.83 -19.72
C LYS A 592 -9.46 4.62 -18.21
N TYR A 593 -9.45 5.69 -17.42
CA TYR A 593 -9.34 5.63 -15.98
C TYR A 593 -10.66 5.95 -15.26
N LEU A 594 -10.88 5.29 -14.13
CA LEU A 594 -11.88 5.61 -13.13
C LEU A 594 -11.27 6.49 -12.03
N VAL A 595 -12.09 7.33 -11.41
CA VAL A 595 -11.75 8.01 -10.16
C VAL A 595 -11.76 6.98 -9.04
N GLU A 596 -10.71 6.97 -8.21
CA GLU A 596 -10.60 6.03 -7.10
C GLU A 596 -11.44 6.45 -5.89
N SER A 597 -11.79 5.49 -5.04
CA SER A 597 -12.80 5.64 -3.99
C SER A 597 -12.44 6.65 -2.90
N LEU A 598 -11.16 6.95 -2.65
CA LEU A 598 -10.75 7.97 -1.68
C LEU A 598 -10.70 9.39 -2.30
N SER A 599 -10.84 9.50 -3.63
CA SER A 599 -10.80 10.77 -4.36
C SER A 599 -12.20 11.27 -4.72
N ASP A 600 -13.15 10.38 -5.05
CA ASP A 600 -14.55 10.73 -5.28
C ASP A 600 -15.35 10.95 -3.97
N SER A 601 -14.79 10.56 -2.83
CA SER A 601 -15.41 10.64 -1.50
C SER A 601 -14.96 11.83 -0.65
N THR A 602 -14.44 12.89 -1.25
CA THR A 602 -13.90 14.05 -0.52
C THR A 602 -14.94 15.15 -0.26
N LEU A 603 -15.86 15.39 -1.19
CA LEU A 603 -16.83 16.51 -1.15
C LEU A 603 -18.30 16.10 -1.30
N TYR A 604 -18.62 14.80 -1.22
CA TYR A 604 -19.99 14.28 -1.36
C TYR A 604 -20.98 14.82 -0.31
N MET A 605 -20.50 15.38 0.80
CA MET A 605 -21.35 16.03 1.81
C MET A 605 -22.10 17.23 1.22
N ALA A 606 -21.52 17.92 0.23
CA ALA A 606 -22.22 18.97 -0.51
C ALA A 606 -23.37 18.37 -1.34
N TYR A 607 -23.16 17.22 -1.97
CA TYR A 607 -24.18 16.52 -2.74
C TYR A 607 -25.40 16.11 -1.90
N TYR A 608 -25.21 15.69 -0.64
CA TYR A 608 -26.34 15.41 0.27
C TYR A 608 -27.33 16.57 0.40
N THR A 609 -26.85 17.82 0.31
CA THR A 609 -27.70 19.00 0.48
C THR A 609 -28.69 19.17 -0.66
N VAL A 610 -28.39 18.62 -1.84
CA VAL A 610 -29.20 18.74 -3.07
C VAL A 610 -29.81 17.42 -3.55
N ALA A 611 -29.32 16.26 -3.10
CA ALA A 611 -29.78 14.93 -3.51
C ALA A 611 -31.32 14.76 -3.54
N HIS A 612 -32.02 15.19 -2.48
CA HIS A 612 -33.48 15.14 -2.41
C HIS A 612 -34.22 15.99 -3.46
N PHE A 613 -33.58 17.02 -4.02
CA PHE A 613 -34.14 17.80 -5.12
C PHE A 613 -33.85 17.17 -6.47
N LEU A 614 -33.00 16.15 -6.56
CA LEU A 614 -32.61 15.50 -7.81
C LEU A 614 -33.33 14.16 -7.99
N HIS A 615 -33.38 13.35 -6.94
CA HIS A 615 -33.89 11.99 -7.00
C HIS A 615 -34.76 11.57 -5.79
N ASP A 616 -35.08 12.48 -4.87
CA ASP A 616 -36.01 12.32 -3.72
C ASP A 616 -36.15 10.89 -3.13
N GLY A 617 -35.04 10.33 -2.66
CA GLY A 617 -35.00 9.02 -1.99
C GLY A 617 -34.83 7.80 -2.91
N ASP A 618 -34.88 7.98 -4.22
CA ASP A 618 -34.37 6.99 -5.16
C ASP A 618 -32.83 7.03 -5.15
N MET A 619 -32.23 6.05 -4.48
CA MET A 619 -30.78 6.00 -4.32
C MET A 619 -30.01 5.80 -5.63
N TYR A 620 -30.69 5.29 -6.66
CA TYR A 620 -30.10 4.99 -7.95
C TYR A 620 -30.23 6.17 -8.93
N GLY A 621 -31.11 7.13 -8.66
CA GLY A 621 -31.32 8.27 -9.54
C GLY A 621 -31.99 7.91 -10.87
N ASP A 622 -32.77 6.83 -10.89
CA ASP A 622 -33.55 6.38 -12.06
C ASP A 622 -34.85 7.19 -12.19
N SER A 623 -35.36 7.71 -11.08
CA SER A 623 -36.59 8.47 -11.01
C SER A 623 -36.39 9.92 -11.46
N ASN A 624 -37.21 10.39 -12.41
CA ASN A 624 -37.25 11.78 -12.86
C ASN A 624 -38.21 12.62 -11.99
N THR A 625 -38.06 12.51 -10.66
CA THR A 625 -38.95 13.15 -9.68
C THR A 625 -38.75 14.66 -9.58
N SER A 626 -37.60 15.16 -10.03
CA SER A 626 -37.14 16.55 -9.85
C SER A 626 -37.39 17.48 -11.03
N GLY A 627 -37.78 16.94 -12.20
CA GLY A 627 -37.86 17.70 -13.46
C GLY A 627 -36.49 18.16 -14.00
N VAL A 628 -35.38 17.84 -13.31
CA VAL A 628 -34.00 18.06 -13.74
C VAL A 628 -33.43 16.72 -14.15
N ILE A 629 -33.02 16.55 -15.40
CA ILE A 629 -32.36 15.32 -15.86
C ILE A 629 -30.85 15.39 -15.64
N PRO A 630 -30.13 14.26 -15.48
CA PRO A 630 -28.69 14.26 -15.21
C PRO A 630 -27.87 15.06 -16.22
N GLU A 631 -28.25 15.09 -17.50
CA GLU A 631 -27.57 15.83 -18.56
C GLU A 631 -27.60 17.36 -18.33
N GLN A 632 -28.57 17.86 -17.58
CA GLN A 632 -28.70 19.28 -17.24
C GLN A 632 -27.81 19.70 -16.06
N MET A 633 -27.18 18.75 -15.35
CA MET A 633 -26.17 19.02 -14.32
C MET A 633 -24.82 19.38 -14.96
N THR A 634 -24.79 20.48 -15.70
CA THR A 634 -23.57 21.03 -16.30
C THR A 634 -22.64 21.62 -15.23
N ASP A 635 -21.39 21.89 -15.60
CA ASP A 635 -20.42 22.50 -14.68
C ASP A 635 -20.90 23.88 -14.19
N GLU A 636 -21.55 24.67 -15.05
CA GLU A 636 -22.13 25.96 -14.66
C GLU A 636 -23.25 25.80 -13.62
N CYS A 637 -24.13 24.82 -13.83
CA CYS A 637 -25.19 24.48 -12.89
C CYS A 637 -24.60 24.10 -11.52
N LEU A 638 -23.60 23.21 -11.52
CA LEU A 638 -22.94 22.73 -10.31
C LEU A 638 -22.12 23.82 -9.60
N VAL A 639 -21.47 24.74 -10.32
CA VAL A 639 -20.82 25.93 -9.74
C VAL A 639 -21.83 26.86 -9.08
N ARG A 640 -22.99 27.07 -9.71
CA ARG A 640 -24.04 27.93 -9.15
C ARG A 640 -24.70 27.31 -7.91
N ILE A 641 -24.82 25.99 -7.89
CA ILE A 641 -25.28 25.22 -6.73
C ILE A 641 -24.22 25.31 -5.61
N SER A 642 -22.96 25.05 -5.91
CA SER A 642 -21.89 25.03 -4.90
C SER A 642 -21.63 26.40 -4.29
N SER A 643 -21.60 27.48 -5.07
CA SER A 643 -21.44 28.86 -4.58
C SER A 643 -22.57 29.38 -3.68
N ARG A 644 -23.70 28.66 -3.61
CA ARG A 644 -24.78 28.95 -2.67
C ARG A 644 -24.76 28.05 -1.43
N ILE A 645 -24.00 26.96 -1.47
CA ILE A 645 -23.87 25.97 -0.39
C ILE A 645 -22.62 26.25 0.45
N ILE A 646 -21.50 26.55 -0.22
CA ILE A 646 -20.21 26.98 0.31
C ILE A 646 -20.27 28.49 0.52
#